data_AF-A0A3Q3K3N1-F1
#
_entry.id   AF-A0A3Q3K3N1-F1
#
_cell.length_a   1.000
_cell.length_b   1.000
_cell.length_c   1.000
_cell.angle_alpha   90.00
_cell.angle_beta   90.00
_cell.angle_gamma   90.00
#
_symmetry.space_group_name_H-M   'P 1'
#
loop_
_entity.id
_entity.type
_entity.pdbx_description
1 polymer ?
#
loop_
_entity_poly.entity_id
_entity_poly.type
_entity_poly.pdbx_seq_one_letter_code
_entity_poly.pdbx_strand_id
1 'polypeptide(L)'
;MKWRVPVLLSVICVQLTAGVPDGPDVQVIDVLNLQDSKQSTAAVEKLSAGLSTFSDVYVVSAFRLPAKLGGVLLGLYSKQDNRKFLELGVMGKISKVLVRYIRADGKLHTVNLQNANLADGRTHSIILRLGGLQRDSMNMELYVDCRVADSSQGLPPLVRLPREAEMVEIRHGQKAYARLQGAVESLRLAIGGSVAKAGALTDCPFQGDASAYNSVSGEVNSILGDHTKALIGQLIIFNQILGELRQDIREQVKEMALIRNTILECQVCGFHEPRSRCSPNPCYKGVSCMDSLLYPGYTCGPCPPGTTGNGTHCQDVDECELQPCFSPDACVNTVGGFSCLPCPPGLWGAPLAGTGLEYAKTHKQDCMDIDECVSLPDACVSNSLCINTVGSYKCGSCKPGFLGNQTSGCFPRKSCTALTFDPCDINAHCVMEWNGEVSCRCNVGWAGNGNTCGMDTDIDGFPDRPLPCIDINKHCKQDNCVFTPNSGQEDADNDGIGDQCDEDADGDGIKNVEDNCRLIANKDQQNSDSDSFGDACDNCPNVPNSDQKDTDNNGQGDACDQDIDGDGIPNVLDNCPKVPNPMQTDRDRDGVGDACDSCPELSNPMQTDIDNDLVGDVCDTNQDTDGDGHQDSRDNCPDIPNSSQLDSDNDGLGDDCDHDDDNDGVLDDYDNCRLIVNPNQKDSDVNGVGDVCEDDFDNDAVMDFIDVCPESAEVTLTDFRAYQTVILDPEGDAQIDPNWVVLNQGMEIVQTMNSDPGLAVGYTAFNGVDFEGTFHVNTVTDDDYAGFIFGYQDSSSFYVVMWKQTEQTYWQTAPFRATAQPALQLKAVKSQTGPGEFLRNALWHTGDTPGEVKLLWKDPRNVGWKDRTSYRWQLSHRPQVGYIRVKLFDGIDMVADSGVVTDTTMRGGRLGVFCFSQENIIWSNLRYRCNDTVPEDFQTHRKQVLVHIHV
;
A
#
# COMPACT_ATOMS: atom_id res chain seq x y z
N MET A 1 26.44 67.01 -20.61
CA MET A 1 26.30 67.30 -22.06
C MET A 1 24.81 67.33 -22.40
N LYS A 2 24.29 68.43 -22.98
CA LYS A 2 23.74 68.49 -24.35
C LYS A 2 22.70 67.39 -24.64
N TRP A 3 21.41 67.66 -24.33
CA TRP A 3 20.34 68.22 -25.22
C TRP A 3 19.79 67.12 -26.17
N ARG A 4 18.48 66.87 -26.36
CA ARG A 4 17.36 67.82 -26.54
C ARG A 4 15.95 67.26 -26.24
N VAL A 5 15.13 68.14 -25.65
CA VAL A 5 13.65 68.22 -25.72
C VAL A 5 13.29 69.04 -26.99
N PRO A 6 12.23 68.73 -27.78
CA PRO A 6 10.88 69.35 -27.63
C PRO A 6 9.68 68.41 -27.96
N VAL A 7 8.43 68.55 -27.50
CA VAL A 7 7.54 69.67 -27.05
C VAL A 7 6.91 70.51 -28.17
N LEU A 8 5.61 70.34 -28.41
CA LEU A 8 4.51 71.35 -28.51
C LEU A 8 3.31 70.70 -29.25
N LEU A 9 2.12 70.51 -28.65
CA LEU A 9 1.07 71.47 -28.23
C LEU A 9 0.27 72.13 -29.37
N SER A 10 -0.95 71.63 -29.59
CA SER A 10 -2.13 72.41 -29.98
C SER A 10 -3.37 71.81 -29.28
N VAL A 11 -4.22 72.67 -28.71
CA VAL A 11 -5.11 72.35 -27.58
C VAL A 11 -6.33 73.31 -27.58
N ILE A 12 -7.50 72.88 -27.05
CA ILE A 12 -8.71 73.69 -26.72
C ILE A 12 -9.51 74.23 -27.94
N CYS A 13 -10.85 74.25 -28.03
CA CYS A 13 -12.00 73.74 -27.24
C CYS A 13 -13.20 73.53 -28.23
N VAL A 14 -14.37 72.94 -27.90
CA VAL A 14 -15.47 73.51 -27.08
C VAL A 14 -16.54 72.43 -26.75
N GLN A 15 -16.79 72.28 -25.44
CA GLN A 15 -18.07 71.99 -24.72
C GLN A 15 -19.20 71.03 -25.20
N LEU A 16 -19.58 70.19 -24.21
CA LEU A 16 -20.95 69.85 -23.71
C LEU A 16 -21.76 68.66 -24.29
N THR A 17 -22.01 67.71 -23.37
CA THR A 17 -23.22 66.88 -23.15
C THR A 17 -23.74 65.93 -24.24
N ALA A 18 -23.37 64.66 -24.14
CA ALA A 18 -24.27 63.51 -24.30
C ALA A 18 -23.68 62.27 -23.60
N GLY A 19 -24.56 61.45 -22.99
CA GLY A 19 -24.40 60.05 -22.54
C GLY A 19 -23.01 59.51 -22.13
N VAL A 20 -22.89 59.10 -20.87
CA VAL A 20 -22.03 57.96 -20.52
C VAL A 20 -22.67 56.70 -21.13
N PRO A 21 -21.98 55.93 -21.99
CA PRO A 21 -22.42 54.58 -22.34
C PRO A 21 -22.13 53.64 -21.16
N ASP A 22 -23.05 52.73 -20.86
CA ASP A 22 -22.84 51.68 -19.87
C ASP A 22 -21.61 50.79 -20.19
N GLY A 23 -21.13 50.08 -19.18
CA GLY A 23 -19.84 49.38 -19.18
C GLY A 23 -19.66 48.29 -20.25
N PRO A 24 -18.42 47.84 -20.49
CA PRO A 24 -18.03 47.13 -21.71
C PRO A 24 -18.75 45.78 -21.89
N ASP A 25 -19.24 45.57 -23.11
CA ASP A 25 -19.81 44.29 -23.56
C ASP A 25 -18.77 43.17 -23.53
N VAL A 26 -19.20 42.00 -23.04
CA VAL A 26 -18.41 40.76 -23.07
C VAL A 26 -18.41 40.20 -24.49
N GLN A 27 -17.23 39.94 -25.04
CA GLN A 27 -17.13 39.34 -26.37
C GLN A 27 -17.09 37.81 -26.26
N VAL A 28 -18.08 37.12 -26.82
CA VAL A 28 -18.18 35.66 -26.80
C VAL A 28 -17.89 35.08 -28.18
N ILE A 29 -17.05 34.04 -28.22
CA ILE A 29 -16.73 33.23 -29.40
C ILE A 29 -17.22 31.81 -29.11
N ASP A 30 -18.19 31.33 -29.89
CA ASP A 30 -18.61 29.93 -29.87
C ASP A 30 -17.66 29.09 -30.73
N VAL A 31 -16.94 28.16 -30.11
CA VAL A 31 -15.86 27.42 -30.76
C VAL A 31 -16.38 26.19 -31.50
N LEU A 32 -17.48 25.57 -31.04
CA LEU A 32 -18.07 24.39 -31.72
C LEU A 32 -18.71 24.76 -33.06
N ASN A 33 -19.16 26.01 -33.21
CA ASN A 33 -19.86 26.51 -34.40
C ASN A 33 -18.93 27.12 -35.47
N LEU A 34 -17.60 27.00 -35.34
CA LEU A 34 -16.62 27.46 -36.34
C LEU A 34 -16.49 26.42 -37.46
N GLN A 35 -17.28 26.56 -38.53
CA GLN A 35 -17.32 25.57 -39.63
C GLN A 35 -16.38 25.91 -40.80
N ASP A 36 -16.13 27.21 -41.05
CA ASP A 36 -15.31 27.68 -42.18
C ASP A 36 -14.00 28.34 -41.73
N SER A 37 -12.93 28.16 -42.50
CA SER A 37 -11.60 28.72 -42.22
C SER A 37 -11.61 30.25 -42.01
N LYS A 38 -12.48 30.98 -42.71
CA LYS A 38 -12.67 32.42 -42.53
C LYS A 38 -13.25 32.79 -41.16
N GLN A 39 -14.14 31.97 -40.61
CA GLN A 39 -14.69 32.17 -39.27
C GLN A 39 -13.62 31.91 -38.22
N SER A 40 -12.80 30.86 -38.40
CA SER A 40 -11.67 30.55 -37.52
C SER A 40 -10.61 31.65 -37.51
N THR A 41 -10.23 32.21 -38.67
CA THR A 41 -9.30 33.37 -38.71
C THR A 41 -9.90 34.59 -38.01
N ALA A 42 -11.18 34.92 -38.24
CA ALA A 42 -11.85 36.03 -37.55
C ALA A 42 -12.00 35.81 -36.03
N ALA A 43 -12.12 34.55 -35.58
CA ALA A 43 -12.10 34.19 -34.17
C ALA A 43 -10.70 34.38 -33.56
N VAL A 44 -9.63 33.99 -34.26
CA VAL A 44 -8.23 34.24 -33.85
C VAL A 44 -7.94 35.75 -33.78
N GLU A 45 -8.39 36.55 -34.75
CA GLU A 45 -8.22 38.02 -34.70
C GLU A 45 -8.88 38.63 -33.47
N LYS A 46 -10.13 38.25 -33.16
CA LYS A 46 -10.84 38.68 -31.95
C LYS A 46 -10.13 38.22 -30.67
N LEU A 47 -9.63 36.99 -30.63
CA LEU A 47 -8.92 36.44 -29.48
C LEU A 47 -7.56 37.14 -29.26
N SER A 48 -6.79 37.37 -30.33
CA SER A 48 -5.52 38.09 -30.28
C SER A 48 -5.70 39.55 -29.82
N ALA A 49 -6.73 40.24 -30.35
CA ALA A 49 -7.11 41.56 -29.86
C ALA A 49 -7.56 41.52 -28.38
N GLY A 50 -8.38 40.55 -28.01
CA GLY A 50 -8.90 40.34 -26.66
C GLY A 50 -7.82 40.14 -25.60
N LEU A 51 -6.89 39.20 -25.84
CA LEU A 51 -5.74 38.94 -24.97
C LEU A 51 -4.83 40.18 -24.79
N SER A 52 -4.84 41.10 -25.77
CA SER A 52 -4.07 42.35 -25.72
C SER A 52 -4.79 43.52 -25.03
N THR A 53 -6.10 43.40 -24.75
CA THR A 53 -6.95 44.52 -24.27
C THR A 53 -7.64 44.25 -22.94
N PHE A 54 -8.00 43.01 -22.63
CA PHE A 54 -8.64 42.62 -21.38
C PHE A 54 -7.65 41.92 -20.45
N SER A 55 -7.85 42.06 -19.13
CA SER A 55 -7.04 41.37 -18.12
C SER A 55 -7.43 39.91 -17.94
N ASP A 56 -8.68 39.57 -18.26
CA ASP A 56 -9.34 38.31 -17.90
C ASP A 56 -10.02 37.70 -19.15
N VAL A 57 -9.77 36.42 -19.39
CA VAL A 57 -10.40 35.60 -20.45
C VAL A 57 -10.88 34.30 -19.83
N TYR A 58 -12.05 33.82 -20.26
CA TYR A 58 -12.71 32.64 -19.71
C TYR A 58 -12.90 31.58 -20.81
N VAL A 59 -12.46 30.34 -20.54
CA VAL A 59 -12.84 29.16 -21.33
C VAL A 59 -14.01 28.49 -20.62
N VAL A 60 -15.14 28.38 -21.29
CA VAL A 60 -16.41 27.90 -20.73
C VAL A 60 -16.88 26.68 -21.53
N SER A 61 -17.17 25.56 -20.88
CA SER A 61 -17.58 24.33 -21.56
C SER A 61 -18.48 23.45 -20.70
N ALA A 62 -19.40 22.74 -21.35
CA ALA A 62 -20.10 21.60 -20.76
C ALA A 62 -19.79 20.35 -21.57
N PHE A 63 -19.38 19.27 -20.91
CA PHE A 63 -19.02 18.00 -21.56
C PHE A 63 -19.29 16.80 -20.64
N ARG A 64 -19.36 15.61 -21.25
CA ARG A 64 -19.51 14.31 -20.59
C ARG A 64 -18.37 13.40 -21.02
N LEU A 65 -17.67 12.81 -20.06
CA LEU A 65 -16.61 11.81 -20.28
C LEU A 65 -16.93 10.53 -19.48
N PRO A 66 -16.82 9.32 -20.07
CA PRO A 66 -16.91 8.07 -19.32
C PRO A 66 -15.72 7.84 -18.37
N ALA A 67 -15.90 6.88 -17.45
CA ALA A 67 -14.96 6.49 -16.40
C ALA A 67 -13.50 6.38 -16.88
N LYS A 68 -12.57 7.00 -16.13
CA LYS A 68 -11.10 6.94 -16.33
C LYS A 68 -10.59 7.43 -17.72
N LEU A 69 -11.43 7.99 -18.60
CA LEU A 69 -11.02 8.48 -19.94
C LEU A 69 -10.77 10.01 -19.99
N GLY A 70 -9.77 10.42 -20.78
CA GLY A 70 -9.35 11.83 -20.92
C GLY A 70 -9.14 12.29 -22.36
N GLY A 71 -9.04 13.61 -22.56
CA GLY A 71 -8.85 14.21 -23.87
C GLY A 71 -8.59 15.72 -23.86
N VAL A 72 -8.15 16.26 -25.00
CA VAL A 72 -7.99 17.72 -25.19
C VAL A 72 -9.34 18.34 -25.53
N LEU A 73 -9.79 19.30 -24.74
CA LEU A 73 -11.06 19.99 -24.88
C LEU A 73 -10.97 21.18 -25.84
N LEU A 74 -9.90 21.97 -25.71
CA LEU A 74 -9.58 23.13 -26.55
C LEU A 74 -8.07 23.24 -26.76
N GLY A 75 -7.62 23.63 -27.95
CA GLY A 75 -6.23 24.06 -28.14
C GLY A 75 -6.04 25.07 -29.28
N LEU A 76 -5.06 25.96 -29.08
CA LEU A 76 -4.58 26.96 -30.01
C LEU A 76 -3.19 26.53 -30.50
N TYR A 77 -3.06 26.21 -31.78
CA TYR A 77 -1.84 25.65 -32.36
C TYR A 77 -1.29 26.55 -33.46
N SER A 78 0.03 26.58 -33.62
CA SER A 78 0.69 27.11 -34.82
C SER A 78 0.46 26.18 -36.01
N LYS A 79 0.03 26.70 -37.16
CA LYS A 79 -0.11 25.91 -38.40
C LYS A 79 1.22 25.54 -39.05
N GLN A 80 2.32 26.21 -38.69
CA GLN A 80 3.62 25.98 -39.32
C GLN A 80 4.37 24.81 -38.70
N ASP A 81 4.29 24.67 -37.38
CA ASP A 81 5.11 23.74 -36.58
C ASP A 81 4.35 23.11 -35.40
N ASN A 82 3.02 23.21 -35.39
CA ASN A 82 2.12 22.58 -34.41
C ASN A 82 2.38 22.97 -32.94
N ARG A 83 3.14 24.05 -32.68
CA ARG A 83 3.39 24.57 -31.33
C ARG A 83 2.10 24.95 -30.61
N LYS A 84 2.00 24.59 -29.34
CA LYS A 84 0.82 24.77 -28.47
C LYS A 84 0.85 26.14 -27.80
N PHE A 85 0.15 27.13 -28.35
CA PHE A 85 0.05 28.44 -27.69
C PHE A 85 -0.72 28.35 -26.37
N LEU A 86 -1.83 27.60 -26.37
CA LEU A 86 -2.63 27.24 -25.20
C LEU A 86 -3.36 25.91 -25.51
N GLU A 87 -3.32 24.95 -24.61
CA GLU A 87 -4.00 23.65 -24.70
C GLU A 87 -4.64 23.34 -23.35
N LEU A 88 -5.95 23.06 -23.36
CA LEU A 88 -6.74 22.67 -22.21
C LEU A 88 -7.20 21.21 -22.40
N GLY A 89 -6.72 20.31 -21.54
CA GLY A 89 -7.10 18.90 -21.53
C GLY A 89 -7.66 18.46 -20.18
N VAL A 90 -8.49 17.43 -20.20
CA VAL A 90 -9.04 16.78 -19.01
C VAL A 90 -8.45 15.37 -18.94
N MET A 91 -7.76 15.05 -17.85
CA MET A 91 -7.04 13.79 -17.66
C MET A 91 -7.85 12.87 -16.73
N GLY A 92 -8.80 12.13 -17.28
CA GLY A 92 -9.77 11.34 -16.50
C GLY A 92 -9.18 10.27 -15.59
N LYS A 93 -8.05 9.64 -15.95
CA LYS A 93 -7.36 8.68 -15.06
C LYS A 93 -6.91 9.27 -13.72
N ILE A 94 -6.57 10.56 -13.71
CA ILE A 94 -5.92 11.25 -12.58
C ILE A 94 -6.71 12.46 -12.08
N SER A 95 -7.98 12.60 -12.51
CA SER A 95 -8.92 13.69 -12.19
C SER A 95 -8.38 15.13 -12.29
N LYS A 96 -7.35 15.37 -13.10
CA LYS A 96 -6.70 16.68 -13.25
C LYS A 96 -7.12 17.39 -14.54
N VAL A 97 -7.31 18.70 -14.47
CA VAL A 97 -7.41 19.58 -15.63
C VAL A 97 -6.02 20.14 -15.92
N LEU A 98 -5.52 19.87 -17.11
CA LEU A 98 -4.16 20.17 -17.52
C LEU A 98 -4.17 21.32 -18.52
N VAL A 99 -3.49 22.42 -18.18
CA VAL A 99 -3.38 23.62 -19.01
C VAL A 99 -1.92 23.79 -19.44
N ARG A 100 -1.63 23.60 -20.72
CA ARG A 100 -0.30 23.79 -21.32
C ARG A 100 -0.28 25.07 -22.14
N TYR A 101 0.70 25.94 -21.92
CA TYR A 101 0.85 27.17 -22.70
C TYR A 101 2.30 27.57 -22.88
N ILE A 102 2.60 28.35 -23.93
CA ILE A 102 3.94 28.89 -24.14
C ILE A 102 4.06 30.22 -23.39
N ARG A 103 5.09 30.35 -22.56
CA ARG A 103 5.40 31.59 -21.82
C ARG A 103 6.04 32.62 -22.73
N ALA A 104 6.12 33.87 -22.27
CA ALA A 104 6.82 34.94 -22.97
C ALA A 104 8.33 34.65 -23.28
N ASP A 105 8.97 33.72 -22.58
CA ASP A 105 10.35 33.26 -22.87
C ASP A 105 10.45 32.17 -23.98
N GLY A 106 9.32 31.76 -24.54
CA GLY A 106 9.24 30.75 -25.59
C GLY A 106 9.25 29.30 -25.11
N LYS A 107 9.37 29.04 -23.80
CA LYS A 107 9.29 27.68 -23.23
C LYS A 107 7.84 27.30 -22.93
N LEU A 108 7.55 26.00 -23.01
CA LEU A 108 6.26 25.43 -22.60
C LEU A 108 6.18 25.42 -21.07
N HIS A 109 5.00 25.72 -20.53
CA HIS A 109 4.66 25.62 -19.12
C HIS A 109 3.34 24.86 -18.97
N THR A 110 3.27 24.01 -17.95
CA THR A 110 2.12 23.17 -17.66
C THR A 110 1.59 23.54 -16.28
N VAL A 111 0.30 23.82 -16.19
CA VAL A 111 -0.42 24.04 -14.94
C VAL A 111 -1.37 22.87 -14.76
N ASN A 112 -1.22 22.14 -13.66
CA ASN A 112 -2.10 21.06 -13.27
C ASN A 112 -3.07 21.62 -12.24
N LEU A 113 -4.35 21.70 -12.59
CA LEU A 113 -5.42 22.14 -11.70
C LEU A 113 -6.19 20.89 -11.24
N GLN A 114 -6.25 20.68 -9.93
CA GLN A 114 -6.95 19.54 -9.34
C GLN A 114 -8.48 19.72 -9.44
N ASN A 115 -9.22 18.61 -9.49
CA ASN A 115 -10.66 18.60 -9.31
C ASN A 115 -11.14 17.19 -8.88
N ALA A 116 -12.33 17.10 -8.32
CA ALA A 116 -13.01 15.82 -8.13
C ALA A 116 -13.69 15.35 -9.44
N ASN A 117 -13.22 14.24 -10.01
CA ASN A 117 -13.87 13.41 -11.04
C ASN A 117 -14.68 14.15 -12.13
N LEU A 118 -14.02 14.61 -13.20
CA LEU A 118 -14.67 15.11 -14.43
C LEU A 118 -15.04 14.01 -15.46
N ALA A 119 -14.75 12.76 -15.12
CA ALA A 119 -14.86 11.60 -15.98
C ALA A 119 -15.61 10.48 -15.24
N ASP A 120 -16.82 10.77 -14.76
CA ASP A 120 -17.70 9.85 -14.02
C ASP A 120 -18.89 9.33 -14.87
N GLY A 121 -18.95 9.70 -16.16
CA GLY A 121 -20.07 9.44 -17.06
C GLY A 121 -21.19 10.49 -17.06
N ARG A 122 -21.14 11.52 -16.21
CA ARG A 122 -22.10 12.63 -16.15
C ARG A 122 -21.63 13.85 -16.94
N THR A 123 -22.57 14.75 -17.25
CA THR A 123 -22.24 16.03 -17.88
C THR A 123 -21.80 17.01 -16.80
N HIS A 124 -20.55 17.48 -16.88
CA HIS A 124 -19.99 18.51 -16.02
C HIS A 124 -19.85 19.83 -16.77
N SER A 125 -19.97 20.92 -16.03
CA SER A 125 -19.73 22.29 -16.49
C SER A 125 -18.39 22.80 -15.93
N ILE A 126 -17.52 23.31 -16.79
CA ILE A 126 -16.23 23.89 -16.39
C ILE A 126 -16.09 25.34 -16.88
N ILE A 127 -15.44 26.15 -16.05
CA ILE A 127 -15.02 27.51 -16.39
C ILE A 127 -13.56 27.67 -15.95
N LEU A 128 -12.64 27.79 -16.91
CA LEU A 128 -11.27 28.18 -16.64
C LEU A 128 -11.12 29.69 -16.85
N ARG A 129 -10.83 30.42 -15.78
CA ARG A 129 -10.48 31.84 -15.83
C ARG A 129 -8.97 31.99 -15.98
N LEU A 130 -8.54 32.74 -16.98
CA LEU A 130 -7.18 33.22 -17.20
C LEU A 130 -7.14 34.70 -16.86
N GLY A 131 -6.75 35.04 -15.64
CA GLY A 131 -6.69 36.41 -15.11
C GLY A 131 -5.28 37.00 -15.11
N GLY A 132 -5.17 38.33 -15.05
CA GLY A 132 -3.88 39.00 -14.94
C GLY A 132 -3.05 39.05 -16.22
N LEU A 133 -3.64 38.81 -17.40
CA LEU A 133 -2.95 38.75 -18.71
C LEU A 133 -2.15 40.02 -19.11
N GLN A 134 -2.39 41.14 -18.42
CA GLN A 134 -1.72 42.43 -18.62
C GLN A 134 -0.75 42.79 -17.49
N ARG A 135 -0.48 41.85 -16.56
CA ARG A 135 0.44 42.01 -15.42
C ARG A 135 1.65 41.08 -15.60
N ASP A 136 2.72 41.33 -14.83
CA ASP A 136 3.93 40.49 -14.86
C ASP A 136 3.71 39.07 -14.32
N SER A 137 2.59 38.84 -13.62
CA SER A 137 2.12 37.53 -13.17
C SER A 137 0.63 37.32 -13.51
N MET A 138 0.35 36.14 -14.04
CA MET A 138 -0.99 35.65 -14.41
C MET A 138 -1.55 34.79 -13.26
N ASN A 139 -2.87 34.63 -13.19
CA ASN A 139 -3.54 33.65 -12.34
C ASN A 139 -4.50 32.78 -13.16
N MET A 140 -4.62 31.51 -12.79
CA MET A 140 -5.60 30.59 -13.34
C MET A 140 -6.52 30.10 -12.23
N GLU A 141 -7.83 30.15 -12.46
CA GLU A 141 -8.84 29.62 -11.54
C GLU A 141 -9.74 28.66 -12.31
N LEU A 142 -9.82 27.41 -11.86
CA LEU A 142 -10.74 26.41 -12.38
C LEU A 142 -12.01 26.40 -11.52
N TYR A 143 -13.14 26.56 -12.17
CA TYR A 143 -14.44 26.31 -11.59
C TYR A 143 -15.05 25.07 -12.24
N VAL A 144 -15.61 24.18 -11.43
CA VAL A 144 -16.38 23.01 -11.87
C VAL A 144 -17.72 23.03 -11.16
N ASP A 145 -18.80 22.83 -11.92
CA ASP A 145 -20.19 22.84 -11.44
C ASP A 145 -20.49 24.01 -10.49
N CYS A 146 -20.08 25.19 -10.96
CA CYS A 146 -20.29 26.49 -10.35
C CYS A 146 -19.56 26.71 -9.00
N ARG A 147 -18.58 25.87 -8.66
CA ARG A 147 -17.71 26.02 -7.49
C ARG A 147 -16.25 26.16 -7.92
N VAL A 148 -15.43 26.87 -7.13
CA VAL A 148 -13.96 26.84 -7.34
C VAL A 148 -13.48 25.43 -7.02
N ALA A 149 -12.83 24.79 -7.98
CA ALA A 149 -12.18 23.49 -7.80
C ALA A 149 -10.73 23.67 -7.35
N ASP A 150 -9.98 24.52 -8.05
CA ASP A 150 -8.57 24.81 -7.76
C ASP A 150 -8.15 26.16 -8.36
N SER A 151 -7.06 26.74 -7.87
CA SER A 151 -6.49 27.99 -8.39
C SER A 151 -4.97 28.05 -8.26
N SER A 152 -4.30 28.53 -9.30
CA SER A 152 -2.85 28.74 -9.35
C SER A 152 -2.53 30.22 -9.57
N GLN A 153 -1.70 30.80 -8.71
CA GLN A 153 -1.34 32.22 -8.70
C GLN A 153 0.15 32.41 -8.98
N GLY A 154 0.54 33.58 -9.49
CA GLY A 154 1.96 33.89 -9.74
C GLY A 154 2.54 33.29 -11.02
N LEU A 155 1.68 32.84 -11.94
CA LEU A 155 2.07 32.14 -13.16
C LEU A 155 2.78 33.07 -14.17
N PRO A 156 3.78 32.57 -14.93
CA PRO A 156 4.44 33.37 -15.95
C PRO A 156 3.49 33.86 -17.07
N PRO A 157 3.72 35.04 -17.66
CA PRO A 157 2.83 35.59 -18.68
C PRO A 157 2.81 34.77 -19.97
N LEU A 158 1.61 34.61 -20.52
CA LEU A 158 1.33 33.94 -21.81
C LEU A 158 2.02 34.66 -22.97
N VAL A 159 2.57 33.90 -23.93
CA VAL A 159 3.12 34.45 -25.16
C VAL A 159 2.04 35.14 -26.00
N ARG A 160 2.35 36.29 -26.58
CA ARG A 160 1.42 36.97 -27.49
C ARG A 160 1.26 36.15 -28.76
N LEU A 161 0.01 35.95 -29.19
CA LEU A 161 -0.31 35.31 -30.47
C LEU A 161 0.31 36.13 -31.65
N PRO A 162 0.69 35.46 -32.76
CA PRO A 162 1.13 36.14 -33.98
C PRO A 162 0.14 37.21 -34.47
N ARG A 163 0.65 38.22 -35.18
CA ARG A 163 -0.21 39.26 -35.79
C ARG A 163 -0.95 38.73 -37.01
N GLU A 164 -0.36 37.75 -37.68
CA GLU A 164 -0.87 37.04 -38.83
C GLU A 164 -1.81 35.92 -38.34
N ALA A 165 -3.08 36.28 -38.08
CA ALA A 165 -4.09 35.38 -37.52
C ALA A 165 -4.29 34.07 -38.32
N GLU A 166 -3.98 34.07 -39.63
CA GLU A 166 -3.99 32.87 -40.46
C GLU A 166 -2.99 31.78 -40.01
N MET A 167 -1.93 32.15 -39.27
CA MET A 167 -0.91 31.21 -38.77
C MET A 167 -1.34 30.42 -37.53
N VAL A 168 -2.45 30.79 -36.88
CA VAL A 168 -2.98 30.07 -35.70
C VAL A 168 -4.22 29.25 -36.10
N GLU A 169 -4.35 28.08 -35.51
CA GLU A 169 -5.49 27.18 -35.66
C GLU A 169 -6.13 26.90 -34.30
N ILE A 170 -7.46 26.99 -34.23
CA ILE A 170 -8.25 26.58 -33.06
C ILE A 170 -8.74 25.15 -33.31
N ARG A 171 -8.43 24.23 -32.40
CA ARG A 171 -8.93 22.85 -32.40
C ARG A 171 -9.77 22.59 -31.15
N HIS A 172 -10.79 21.74 -31.26
CA HIS A 172 -11.73 21.44 -30.19
C HIS A 172 -11.96 19.92 -30.06
N GLY A 173 -12.26 19.46 -28.84
CA GLY A 173 -12.29 18.05 -28.46
C GLY A 173 -13.47 17.23 -29.00
N GLN A 174 -14.47 17.84 -29.63
CA GLN A 174 -15.78 17.22 -29.92
C GLN A 174 -15.68 15.86 -30.64
N LYS A 175 -14.81 15.74 -31.67
CA LYS A 175 -14.60 14.47 -32.39
C LYS A 175 -13.80 13.43 -31.60
N ALA A 176 -12.91 13.86 -30.71
CA ALA A 176 -12.14 12.96 -29.85
C ALA A 176 -13.03 12.40 -28.73
N TYR A 177 -13.79 13.26 -28.06
CA TYR A 177 -14.72 12.86 -26.99
C TYR A 177 -15.80 11.92 -27.52
N ALA A 178 -16.33 12.16 -28.73
CA ALA A 178 -17.30 11.26 -29.37
C ALA A 178 -16.75 9.85 -29.66
N ARG A 179 -15.46 9.69 -29.94
CA ARG A 179 -14.81 8.37 -30.09
C ARG A 179 -14.68 7.64 -28.76
N LEU A 180 -14.51 8.39 -27.67
CA LEU A 180 -14.44 7.91 -26.29
C LEU A 180 -15.83 7.72 -25.67
N GLN A 181 -16.90 7.61 -26.46
CA GLN A 181 -18.32 7.53 -26.04
C GLN A 181 -18.82 8.73 -25.18
N GLY A 182 -18.01 9.78 -25.04
CA GLY A 182 -18.35 11.06 -24.43
C GLY A 182 -18.98 12.05 -25.40
N ALA A 183 -19.24 13.26 -24.91
CA ALA A 183 -19.78 14.37 -25.71
C ALA A 183 -19.26 15.73 -25.21
N VAL A 184 -19.07 16.69 -26.11
CA VAL A 184 -18.88 18.11 -25.74
C VAL A 184 -20.15 18.84 -26.17
N GLU A 185 -20.94 19.29 -25.21
CA GLU A 185 -22.25 19.91 -25.42
C GLU A 185 -22.12 21.40 -25.72
N SER A 186 -21.16 22.09 -25.08
CA SER A 186 -20.82 23.48 -25.40
C SER A 186 -19.33 23.75 -25.19
N LEU A 187 -18.76 24.67 -25.99
CA LEU A 187 -17.40 25.20 -25.80
C LEU A 187 -17.35 26.64 -26.33
N ARG A 188 -17.14 27.59 -25.43
CA ARG A 188 -17.17 29.03 -25.69
C ARG A 188 -15.95 29.71 -25.05
N LEU A 189 -15.45 30.75 -25.70
CA LEU A 189 -14.44 31.66 -25.17
C LEU A 189 -15.10 33.01 -24.90
N ALA A 190 -15.09 33.46 -23.64
CA ALA A 190 -15.58 34.78 -23.25
C ALA A 190 -14.40 35.69 -22.90
N ILE A 191 -14.35 36.86 -23.54
CA ILE A 191 -13.25 37.82 -23.44
C ILE A 191 -13.78 39.05 -22.68
N GLY A 192 -13.19 39.34 -21.52
CA GLY A 192 -13.69 40.34 -20.58
C GLY A 192 -14.94 39.90 -19.79
N GLY A 193 -15.36 40.74 -18.85
CA GLY A 193 -16.49 40.48 -17.93
C GLY A 193 -16.10 39.86 -16.59
N SER A 194 -17.07 39.68 -15.70
CA SER A 194 -16.91 38.96 -14.42
C SER A 194 -17.23 37.47 -14.56
N VAL A 195 -16.74 36.66 -13.61
CA VAL A 195 -17.03 35.22 -13.51
C VAL A 195 -18.55 34.95 -13.53
N ALA A 196 -19.37 35.82 -12.94
CA ALA A 196 -20.83 35.71 -12.98
C ALA A 196 -21.42 35.81 -14.41
N LYS A 197 -20.88 36.70 -15.27
CA LYS A 197 -21.28 36.78 -16.68
C LYS A 197 -20.78 35.57 -17.50
N ALA A 198 -19.63 34.99 -17.15
CA ALA A 198 -19.15 33.75 -17.77
C ALA A 198 -20.00 32.54 -17.34
N GLY A 199 -20.39 32.46 -16.07
CA GLY A 199 -21.26 31.41 -15.52
C GLY A 199 -22.66 31.39 -16.14
N ALA A 200 -23.20 32.56 -16.48
CA ALA A 200 -24.46 32.67 -17.22
C ALA A 200 -24.42 32.07 -18.65
N LEU A 201 -23.24 31.67 -19.16
CA LEU A 201 -23.11 30.96 -20.44
C LEU A 201 -23.22 29.42 -20.32
N THR A 202 -23.23 28.89 -19.10
CA THR A 202 -23.35 27.45 -18.75
C THR A 202 -24.30 27.24 -17.55
N ASP A 203 -25.34 28.07 -17.43
CA ASP A 203 -26.40 27.98 -16.41
C ASP A 203 -25.89 27.91 -14.94
N CYS A 204 -24.74 28.54 -14.66
CA CYS A 204 -24.12 28.55 -13.33
C CYS A 204 -24.48 29.80 -12.48
N PRO A 205 -25.23 29.66 -11.37
CA PRO A 205 -25.64 30.79 -10.53
C PRO A 205 -24.59 31.14 -9.46
N PHE A 206 -23.59 31.95 -9.83
CA PHE A 206 -22.61 32.48 -8.87
C PHE A 206 -23.22 33.55 -7.95
N GLN A 207 -23.37 33.25 -6.65
CA GLN A 207 -23.76 34.24 -5.63
C GLN A 207 -22.60 35.18 -5.29
N GLY A 208 -22.35 36.19 -6.12
CA GLY A 208 -21.17 37.03 -5.96
C GLY A 208 -21.04 38.27 -6.84
N ASP A 209 -22.15 38.94 -7.21
CA ASP A 209 -22.09 40.31 -7.77
C ASP A 209 -23.38 41.08 -7.40
N ALA A 210 -23.30 41.99 -6.43
CA ALA A 210 -24.45 42.76 -5.91
C ALA A 210 -24.89 43.92 -6.83
N SER A 211 -24.80 43.73 -8.15
CA SER A 211 -24.91 44.79 -9.16
C SER A 211 -25.51 44.33 -10.50
N ALA A 212 -26.21 43.18 -10.53
CA ALA A 212 -26.86 42.65 -11.74
C ALA A 212 -28.33 42.17 -11.59
N TYR A 213 -28.95 42.24 -10.40
CA TYR A 213 -30.38 41.94 -10.23
C TYR A 213 -31.25 43.21 -10.38
N ASN A 214 -31.38 43.69 -11.62
CA ASN A 214 -32.37 44.72 -11.97
C ASN A 214 -32.84 44.61 -13.44
N SER A 215 -33.05 43.39 -13.93
CA SER A 215 -33.81 43.10 -15.14
C SER A 215 -34.35 41.67 -15.11
N VAL A 216 -35.48 41.44 -15.79
CA VAL A 216 -36.16 40.13 -15.95
C VAL A 216 -36.80 39.55 -14.66
N SER A 217 -37.60 40.37 -13.98
CA SER A 217 -38.74 39.87 -13.22
C SER A 217 -39.91 39.57 -14.19
N GLY A 218 -39.93 38.36 -14.75
CA GLY A 218 -41.01 37.90 -15.64
C GLY A 218 -40.79 36.46 -16.05
N GLU A 219 -41.79 35.61 -15.79
CA GLU A 219 -41.89 34.23 -16.31
C GLU A 219 -40.81 33.21 -15.88
N VAL A 220 -40.77 32.81 -14.61
CA VAL A 220 -40.98 31.38 -14.23
C VAL A 220 -41.65 31.35 -12.83
N ASN A 221 -42.98 31.43 -12.82
CA ASN A 221 -43.76 31.33 -11.59
C ASN A 221 -44.72 30.13 -11.71
N SER A 222 -44.16 28.93 -11.87
CA SER A 222 -44.90 27.66 -11.73
C SER A 222 -43.97 26.46 -11.53
N ILE A 223 -44.49 25.46 -10.81
CA ILE A 223 -44.01 24.06 -10.68
C ILE A 223 -42.92 23.84 -9.60
N LEU A 224 -43.31 23.06 -8.56
CA LEU A 224 -42.57 22.61 -7.36
C LEU A 224 -42.20 23.71 -6.33
N GLY A 225 -42.51 23.61 -5.04
CA GLY A 225 -43.30 22.63 -4.28
C GLY A 225 -43.20 22.94 -2.77
N ASP A 226 -44.31 23.02 -2.03
CA ASP A 226 -44.44 23.79 -0.78
C ASP A 226 -43.66 23.32 0.49
N HIS A 227 -42.77 22.33 0.41
CA HIS A 227 -42.09 21.79 1.60
C HIS A 227 -40.86 22.59 2.09
N THR A 228 -40.25 23.47 1.28
CA THR A 228 -39.09 24.27 1.68
C THR A 228 -39.43 25.60 2.35
N LYS A 229 -40.71 26.00 2.41
CA LYS A 229 -41.15 27.25 3.07
C LYS A 229 -41.12 27.20 4.60
N ALA A 230 -41.15 26.02 5.21
CA ALA A 230 -41.20 25.87 6.67
C ALA A 230 -39.83 26.02 7.37
N LEU A 231 -38.76 25.47 6.78
CA LEU A 231 -37.42 25.48 7.40
C LEU A 231 -36.78 26.88 7.38
N ILE A 232 -36.90 27.61 6.26
CA ILE A 232 -36.31 28.95 6.12
C ILE A 232 -36.97 29.96 7.08
N GLY A 233 -38.26 29.77 7.41
CA GLY A 233 -38.98 30.62 8.36
C GLY A 233 -38.49 30.51 9.81
N GLN A 234 -38.00 29.35 10.25
CA GLN A 234 -37.57 29.15 11.65
C GLN A 234 -36.16 29.70 11.92
N LEU A 235 -35.25 29.60 10.94
CA LEU A 235 -33.87 30.13 11.06
C LEU A 235 -33.81 31.67 11.08
N ILE A 236 -34.80 32.36 10.53
CA ILE A 236 -34.90 33.83 10.60
C ILE A 236 -35.32 34.30 12.01
N ILE A 237 -36.21 33.57 12.69
CA ILE A 237 -36.73 33.96 14.01
C ILE A 237 -35.67 33.75 15.12
N PHE A 238 -34.86 32.70 15.04
CA PHE A 238 -33.86 32.40 16.09
C PHE A 238 -32.75 33.46 16.19
N ASN A 239 -32.25 33.95 15.05
CA ASN A 239 -31.26 35.03 15.01
C ASN A 239 -31.82 36.40 15.41
N GLN A 240 -33.15 36.59 15.32
CA GLN A 240 -33.79 37.85 15.69
C GLN A 240 -33.91 38.02 17.22
N ILE A 241 -34.07 36.91 17.96
CA ILE A 241 -34.15 36.91 19.45
C ILE A 241 -32.77 37.18 20.10
N LEU A 242 -31.67 36.70 19.50
CA LEU A 242 -30.31 36.94 20.02
C LEU A 242 -29.82 38.39 19.82
N GLY A 243 -30.42 39.15 18.92
CA GLY A 243 -30.11 40.57 18.72
C GLY A 243 -30.74 41.51 19.76
N GLU A 244 -31.92 41.18 20.29
CA GLU A 244 -32.72 42.11 21.10
C GLU A 244 -32.34 42.12 22.59
N LEU A 245 -31.66 41.10 23.13
CA LEU A 245 -31.29 41.06 24.55
C LEU A 245 -30.03 41.87 24.94
N ARG A 246 -29.32 42.48 23.98
CA ARG A 246 -28.05 43.20 24.24
C ARG A 246 -28.14 44.73 24.27
N GLN A 247 -29.33 45.30 24.06
CA GLN A 247 -29.48 46.75 23.86
C GLN A 247 -30.64 47.40 24.64
N ASP A 248 -31.23 46.74 25.66
CA ASP A 248 -32.40 47.25 26.39
C ASP A 248 -32.15 47.59 27.88
N ILE A 249 -30.87 47.70 28.29
CA ILE A 249 -30.46 48.22 29.61
C ILE A 249 -29.46 49.38 29.45
N ARG A 250 -29.80 50.38 28.64
CA ARG A 250 -29.21 51.73 28.72
C ARG A 250 -30.16 52.82 28.21
N GLU A 251 -30.69 53.54 29.19
CA GLU A 251 -31.31 54.88 29.16
C GLU A 251 -32.83 55.02 28.98
N GLN A 252 -33.42 55.53 30.08
CA GLN A 252 -34.72 56.23 30.22
C GLN A 252 -35.97 55.34 30.15
N VAL A 253 -36.80 55.32 31.18
CA VAL A 253 -37.52 56.52 31.67
C VAL A 253 -36.84 57.24 32.85
N LYS A 254 -36.44 58.50 32.59
CA LYS A 254 -36.51 59.55 33.62
C LYS A 254 -37.97 59.92 33.82
N GLU A 255 -38.41 60.08 35.06
CA GLU A 255 -38.83 61.39 35.60
C GLU A 255 -38.98 61.26 37.13
N MET A 256 -38.09 61.82 37.95
CA MET A 256 -37.78 63.24 38.19
C MET A 256 -38.69 63.87 39.25
N ALA A 257 -38.24 63.85 40.50
CA ALA A 257 -38.65 64.80 41.54
C ALA A 257 -37.53 65.02 42.56
N LEU A 258 -36.46 65.70 42.12
CA LEU A 258 -35.60 66.45 43.02
C LEU A 258 -36.46 67.47 43.78
N ILE A 259 -36.59 67.32 45.11
CA ILE A 259 -36.54 68.37 46.15
C ILE A 259 -36.92 67.69 47.48
N ARG A 260 -35.91 67.25 48.24
CA ARG A 260 -35.93 67.36 49.72
C ARG A 260 -34.56 67.28 50.39
N ASN A 261 -33.53 67.89 49.80
CA ASN A 261 -32.31 68.25 50.50
C ASN A 261 -32.09 69.77 50.53
N THR A 262 -33.15 70.46 50.93
CA THR A 262 -33.16 71.74 51.67
C THR A 262 -34.58 71.77 52.25
N ILE A 263 -34.78 71.85 53.56
CA ILE A 263 -34.52 73.03 54.38
C ILE A 263 -34.06 72.59 55.78
N LEU A 264 -32.97 73.19 56.23
CA LEU A 264 -32.67 73.38 57.66
C LEU A 264 -33.70 74.35 58.24
N GLU A 265 -34.50 73.93 59.23
CA GLU A 265 -34.55 74.54 60.57
C GLU A 265 -35.79 74.11 61.39
N CYS A 266 -35.57 73.88 62.71
CA CYS A 266 -36.54 73.96 63.83
C CYS A 266 -37.78 73.02 63.80
N GLN A 267 -38.18 72.25 64.84
CA GLN A 267 -38.04 72.26 66.31
C GLN A 267 -38.01 70.78 66.83
N VAL A 268 -37.28 70.36 67.88
CA VAL A 268 -37.58 70.44 69.34
C VAL A 268 -39.02 69.98 69.68
N CYS A 269 -39.32 68.96 70.51
CA CYS A 269 -38.57 68.03 71.40
C CYS A 269 -39.32 66.65 71.49
N GLY A 270 -39.04 65.63 72.32
CA GLY A 270 -38.08 65.41 73.42
C GLY A 270 -38.34 64.09 74.20
N PHE A 271 -37.81 63.96 75.43
CA PHE A 271 -37.93 62.86 76.43
C PHE A 271 -37.14 61.53 76.23
N HIS A 272 -36.75 60.96 77.38
CA HIS A 272 -35.67 59.99 77.61
C HIS A 272 -36.23 58.68 78.20
N GLU A 273 -35.65 57.52 77.89
CA GLU A 273 -35.64 56.32 78.76
C GLU A 273 -34.44 55.40 78.40
N PRO A 274 -33.97 54.52 79.31
CA PRO A 274 -32.60 54.01 79.28
C PRO A 274 -32.37 52.84 78.31
N ARG A 275 -31.40 53.00 77.40
CA ARG A 275 -30.91 51.91 76.53
C ARG A 275 -29.84 51.06 77.23
N SER A 276 -29.94 49.73 77.07
CA SER A 276 -28.83 48.79 77.34
C SER A 276 -27.60 49.16 76.49
N ARG A 277 -26.38 48.90 77.00
CA ARG A 277 -25.14 49.27 76.30
C ARG A 277 -24.83 48.34 75.12
N CYS A 278 -25.53 47.20 75.04
CA CYS A 278 -25.60 46.36 73.85
C CYS A 278 -26.59 46.87 72.76
N SER A 279 -27.06 48.14 72.81
CA SER A 279 -27.94 48.72 71.78
C SER A 279 -27.52 50.15 71.37
N PRO A 280 -26.94 50.35 70.17
CA PRO A 280 -26.66 49.35 69.12
C PRO A 280 -25.60 48.32 69.58
N ASN A 281 -25.69 47.09 69.07
CA ASN A 281 -24.80 45.99 69.48
C ASN A 281 -23.34 46.30 69.06
N PRO A 282 -22.39 46.44 70.02
CA PRO A 282 -20.98 46.70 69.73
C PRO A 282 -20.17 45.44 69.37
N CYS A 283 -20.76 44.25 69.48
CA CYS A 283 -20.12 42.99 69.12
C CYS A 283 -20.29 42.65 67.63
N TYR A 284 -19.41 41.79 67.11
CA TYR A 284 -19.46 41.35 65.72
C TYR A 284 -20.81 40.68 65.38
N LYS A 285 -21.24 40.78 64.11
CA LYS A 285 -22.56 40.30 63.67
C LYS A 285 -22.71 38.79 63.92
N GLY A 286 -23.59 38.42 64.84
CA GLY A 286 -23.82 37.03 65.28
C GLY A 286 -23.20 36.69 66.65
N VAL A 287 -22.35 37.54 67.21
CA VAL A 287 -21.78 37.37 68.55
C VAL A 287 -22.75 37.89 69.62
N SER A 288 -22.92 37.11 70.69
CA SER A 288 -23.73 37.49 71.85
C SER A 288 -23.04 38.62 72.65
N CYS A 289 -23.77 39.70 72.92
CA CYS A 289 -23.32 40.82 73.74
C CYS A 289 -23.93 40.70 75.14
N MET A 290 -23.09 40.75 76.17
CA MET A 290 -23.52 40.79 77.57
C MET A 290 -23.13 42.15 78.18
N ASP A 291 -24.08 42.84 78.80
CA ASP A 291 -23.78 44.07 79.56
C ASP A 291 -22.85 43.72 80.75
N SER A 292 -21.80 44.52 80.96
CA SER A 292 -20.76 44.26 81.97
C SER A 292 -20.53 45.48 82.86
N LEU A 293 -20.13 45.26 84.11
CA LEU A 293 -19.89 46.33 85.09
C LEU A 293 -18.48 46.93 85.01
N LEU A 294 -17.57 46.31 84.24
CA LEU A 294 -16.22 46.81 83.98
C LEU A 294 -16.19 47.58 82.66
N TYR A 295 -15.49 48.72 82.63
CA TYR A 295 -15.31 49.55 81.44
C TYR A 295 -14.66 48.72 80.30
N PRO A 296 -15.19 48.71 79.06
CA PRO A 296 -16.12 49.67 78.45
C PRO A 296 -17.62 49.49 78.74
N GLY A 297 -18.03 48.49 79.53
CA GLY A 297 -19.41 48.30 79.99
C GLY A 297 -20.20 47.23 79.23
N TYR A 298 -19.53 46.46 78.37
CA TYR A 298 -20.06 45.29 77.68
C TYR A 298 -18.93 44.28 77.49
N THR A 299 -19.29 43.00 77.33
CA THR A 299 -18.38 41.91 76.99
C THR A 299 -19.00 41.09 75.87
N CYS A 300 -18.25 40.90 74.79
CA CYS A 300 -18.66 40.06 73.67
C CYS A 300 -18.27 38.60 73.93
N GLY A 301 -19.12 37.68 73.48
CA GLY A 301 -18.79 36.26 73.43
C GLY A 301 -17.67 35.95 72.41
N PRO A 302 -17.29 34.67 72.29
CA PRO A 302 -16.36 34.24 71.24
C PRO A 302 -16.92 34.56 69.84
N CYS A 303 -16.02 34.69 68.86
CA CYS A 303 -16.37 34.83 67.46
C CYS A 303 -17.16 33.61 66.93
N PRO A 304 -17.98 33.77 65.87
CA PRO A 304 -18.68 32.64 65.25
C PRO A 304 -17.72 31.55 64.75
N PRO A 305 -18.16 30.28 64.63
CA PRO A 305 -17.37 29.21 64.02
C PRO A 305 -16.83 29.62 62.64
N GLY A 306 -15.61 29.18 62.31
CA GLY A 306 -14.88 29.61 61.10
C GLY A 306 -14.26 31.02 61.18
N THR A 307 -14.36 31.73 62.31
CA THR A 307 -13.76 33.07 62.47
C THR A 307 -13.00 33.21 63.79
N THR A 308 -11.92 34.00 63.79
CA THR A 308 -11.04 34.23 64.93
C THR A 308 -10.98 35.71 65.33
N GLY A 309 -10.81 36.02 66.60
CA GLY A 309 -10.76 37.40 67.08
C GLY A 309 -11.23 37.59 68.53
N ASN A 310 -11.49 38.83 68.90
CA ASN A 310 -11.82 39.26 70.27
C ASN A 310 -13.32 39.47 70.53
N GLY A 311 -14.20 38.97 69.65
CA GLY A 311 -15.66 39.12 69.74
C GLY A 311 -16.22 40.47 69.31
N THR A 312 -15.42 41.55 69.32
CA THR A 312 -15.79 42.85 68.70
C THR A 312 -15.32 42.95 67.25
N HIS A 313 -14.14 42.40 66.95
CA HIS A 313 -13.59 42.26 65.61
C HIS A 313 -13.23 40.80 65.37
N CYS A 314 -13.97 40.16 64.46
CA CYS A 314 -13.72 38.78 64.03
C CYS A 314 -13.22 38.80 62.58
N GLN A 315 -12.13 38.09 62.33
CA GLN A 315 -11.55 37.85 61.01
C GLN A 315 -11.84 36.42 60.60
N ASP A 316 -11.97 36.22 59.30
CA ASP A 316 -12.15 34.90 58.70
C ASP A 316 -10.92 34.00 58.94
N VAL A 317 -11.13 32.69 59.07
CA VAL A 317 -10.05 31.70 59.18
C VAL A 317 -9.95 30.98 57.85
N ASP A 318 -8.81 31.13 57.15
CA ASP A 318 -8.62 30.45 55.87
C ASP A 318 -8.32 28.96 56.09
N GLU A 319 -9.34 28.12 55.95
CA GLU A 319 -9.18 26.67 56.09
C GLU A 319 -8.55 26.01 54.86
N CYS A 320 -8.40 26.73 53.74
CA CYS A 320 -7.74 26.21 52.54
C CYS A 320 -6.23 26.06 52.71
N GLU A 321 -5.61 26.74 53.68
CA GLU A 321 -4.20 26.52 54.06
C GLU A 321 -3.91 25.05 54.47
N LEU A 322 -4.93 24.29 54.90
CA LEU A 322 -4.80 22.87 55.25
C LEU A 322 -4.99 21.89 54.09
N GLN A 323 -5.27 22.38 52.88
CA GLN A 323 -5.53 21.58 51.66
C GLN A 323 -6.55 20.43 51.89
N PRO A 324 -7.82 20.76 52.20
CA PRO A 324 -8.88 19.77 52.41
C PRO A 324 -9.47 19.19 51.11
N CYS A 325 -9.24 19.84 49.97
CA CYS A 325 -9.79 19.46 48.66
C CYS A 325 -8.84 18.56 47.86
N PHE A 326 -9.34 17.91 46.80
CA PHE A 326 -8.57 16.94 46.00
C PHE A 326 -7.32 17.56 45.34
N SER A 327 -7.42 18.81 44.87
CA SER A 327 -6.29 19.62 44.43
C SER A 327 -6.20 20.94 45.23
N PRO A 328 -5.01 21.54 45.38
CA PRO A 328 -4.84 22.79 46.15
C PRO A 328 -5.70 23.94 45.61
N ASP A 329 -5.78 24.07 44.28
CA ASP A 329 -6.50 25.15 43.59
C ASP A 329 -8.03 24.97 43.60
N ALA A 330 -8.54 23.81 44.03
CA ALA A 330 -9.96 23.52 44.13
C ALA A 330 -10.61 24.00 45.45
N CYS A 331 -9.85 24.57 46.38
CA CYS A 331 -10.38 25.07 47.65
C CYS A 331 -10.80 26.54 47.54
N VAL A 332 -12.06 26.83 47.83
CA VAL A 332 -12.60 28.19 47.92
C VAL A 332 -12.90 28.51 49.38
N ASN A 333 -12.11 29.40 49.97
CA ASN A 333 -12.38 29.93 51.30
C ASN A 333 -13.58 30.90 51.25
N THR A 334 -14.47 30.83 52.24
CA THR A 334 -15.71 31.62 52.33
C THR A 334 -15.90 32.17 53.74
N VAL A 335 -16.66 33.25 53.90
CA VAL A 335 -16.76 33.91 55.21
C VAL A 335 -17.46 33.01 56.25
N GLY A 336 -16.68 32.42 57.14
CA GLY A 336 -17.09 31.46 58.17
C GLY A 336 -16.94 29.97 57.83
N GLY A 337 -16.23 29.61 56.75
CA GLY A 337 -15.98 28.22 56.37
C GLY A 337 -15.39 28.04 54.96
N PHE A 338 -15.15 26.81 54.52
CA PHE A 338 -14.64 26.53 53.17
C PHE A 338 -15.60 25.65 52.35
N SER A 339 -15.44 25.72 51.03
CA SER A 339 -16.09 24.82 50.07
C SER A 339 -15.08 24.34 49.02
N CYS A 340 -15.03 23.04 48.78
CA CYS A 340 -14.30 22.49 47.64
C CYS A 340 -15.14 22.59 46.36
N LEU A 341 -14.47 22.84 45.23
CA LEU A 341 -15.06 22.64 43.91
C LEU A 341 -15.40 21.15 43.68
N PRO A 342 -16.31 20.83 42.75
CA PRO A 342 -16.56 19.44 42.33
C PRO A 342 -15.26 18.75 41.86
N CYS A 343 -15.25 17.41 41.91
CA CYS A 343 -14.14 16.63 41.34
C CYS A 343 -13.95 16.96 39.85
N PRO A 344 -12.72 16.79 39.31
CA PRO A 344 -12.47 16.98 37.88
C PRO A 344 -13.35 16.07 37.00
N PRO A 345 -13.57 16.42 35.72
CA PRO A 345 -14.25 15.53 34.77
C PRO A 345 -13.62 14.12 34.76
N GLY A 346 -14.46 13.08 34.64
CA GLY A 346 -14.05 11.67 34.74
C GLY A 346 -13.94 11.13 36.18
N LEU A 347 -13.95 11.99 37.20
CA LEU A 347 -13.89 11.59 38.61
C LEU A 347 -15.18 11.99 39.36
N TRP A 348 -15.66 11.11 40.24
CA TRP A 348 -16.81 11.37 41.11
C TRP A 348 -16.42 11.40 42.58
N GLY A 349 -16.95 12.37 43.32
CA GLY A 349 -16.79 12.47 44.76
C GLY A 349 -17.88 13.35 45.37
N ALA A 350 -18.16 13.15 46.65
CA ALA A 350 -19.16 13.93 47.36
C ALA A 350 -18.70 15.40 47.52
N PRO A 351 -19.62 16.38 47.38
CA PRO A 351 -19.27 17.79 47.59
C PRO A 351 -18.89 18.03 49.05
N LEU A 352 -17.69 18.56 49.29
CA LEU A 352 -17.18 18.88 50.62
C LEU A 352 -17.30 20.37 50.92
N ALA A 353 -18.03 20.70 51.98
CA ALA A 353 -18.06 22.03 52.57
C ALA A 353 -18.14 21.91 54.10
N GLY A 354 -17.52 22.84 54.82
CA GLY A 354 -17.39 22.75 56.27
C GLY A 354 -16.95 24.05 56.93
N THR A 355 -16.96 24.09 58.25
CA THR A 355 -16.60 25.29 59.03
C THR A 355 -15.58 24.95 60.12
N GLY A 356 -14.50 25.69 60.19
CA GLY A 356 -13.44 25.52 61.19
C GLY A 356 -12.34 24.52 60.82
N LEU A 357 -11.12 24.85 61.24
CA LEU A 357 -9.88 24.10 61.00
C LEU A 357 -9.93 22.61 61.40
N GLU A 358 -10.66 22.23 62.46
CA GLU A 358 -10.78 20.82 62.86
C GLU A 358 -11.56 19.98 61.84
N TYR A 359 -12.56 20.58 61.18
CA TYR A 359 -13.33 19.91 60.14
C TYR A 359 -12.49 19.72 58.88
N ALA A 360 -11.83 20.79 58.40
CA ALA A 360 -10.91 20.76 57.27
C ALA A 360 -9.74 19.77 57.46
N LYS A 361 -9.28 19.59 58.70
CA LYS A 361 -8.20 18.63 59.03
C LYS A 361 -8.65 17.16 59.01
N THR A 362 -9.93 16.89 59.27
CA THR A 362 -10.47 15.52 59.46
C THR A 362 -11.26 15.00 58.26
N HIS A 363 -11.84 15.88 57.46
CA HIS A 363 -12.64 15.54 56.29
C HIS A 363 -11.92 16.08 55.05
N LYS A 364 -11.43 15.17 54.22
CA LYS A 364 -10.83 15.48 52.91
C LYS A 364 -11.77 15.05 51.78
N GLN A 365 -11.70 15.77 50.67
CA GLN A 365 -12.42 15.40 49.45
C GLN A 365 -11.76 14.18 48.82
N ASP A 366 -12.53 13.11 48.70
CA ASP A 366 -12.13 11.88 48.02
C ASP A 366 -12.83 11.83 46.64
N CYS A 367 -12.05 11.67 45.58
CA CYS A 367 -12.52 11.63 44.20
C CYS A 367 -12.13 10.28 43.61
N MET A 368 -13.14 9.44 43.35
CA MET A 368 -12.98 8.11 42.78
C MET A 368 -13.21 8.14 41.27
N ASP A 369 -12.56 7.22 40.58
CA ASP A 369 -12.68 7.06 39.14
C ASP A 369 -14.09 6.61 38.71
N ILE A 370 -14.58 7.13 37.58
CA ILE A 370 -15.85 6.70 36.99
C ILE A 370 -15.53 5.69 35.89
N ASP A 371 -15.87 4.41 36.09
CA ASP A 371 -15.74 3.41 35.03
C ASP A 371 -16.76 3.71 33.90
N GLU A 372 -16.31 4.41 32.87
CA GLU A 372 -17.14 4.77 31.72
C GLU A 372 -17.49 3.56 30.84
N CYS A 373 -16.61 2.55 30.80
CA CYS A 373 -16.85 1.29 30.07
C CYS A 373 -18.04 0.49 30.65
N VAL A 374 -18.37 0.68 31.93
CA VAL A 374 -19.52 0.04 32.59
C VAL A 374 -20.72 0.99 32.71
N SER A 375 -20.50 2.30 32.85
CA SER A 375 -21.57 3.28 33.09
C SER A 375 -22.20 3.87 31.82
N LEU A 376 -21.51 3.85 30.68
CA LEU A 376 -22.02 4.30 29.39
C LEU A 376 -22.16 3.12 28.40
N PRO A 377 -23.38 2.77 27.94
CA PRO A 377 -23.59 1.67 27.00
C PRO A 377 -22.88 1.82 25.64
N ASP A 378 -22.67 3.07 25.22
CA ASP A 378 -22.09 3.48 23.94
C ASP A 378 -20.77 4.25 24.15
N ALA A 379 -19.96 3.89 25.16
CA ALA A 379 -18.68 4.56 25.43
C ALA A 379 -17.71 4.45 24.24
N CYS A 380 -17.59 3.25 23.68
CA CYS A 380 -16.79 2.97 22.49
C CYS A 380 -17.68 2.41 21.38
N VAL A 381 -17.17 2.38 20.15
CA VAL A 381 -17.86 1.75 19.01
C VAL A 381 -18.26 0.31 19.35
N SER A 382 -19.49 -0.05 18.98
CA SER A 382 -20.04 -1.38 19.22
C SER A 382 -19.14 -2.47 18.62
N ASN A 383 -18.84 -3.49 19.43
CA ASN A 383 -17.85 -4.54 19.17
C ASN A 383 -16.36 -4.14 19.24
N SER A 384 -16.00 -2.98 19.80
CA SER A 384 -14.62 -2.68 20.20
C SER A 384 -14.30 -3.00 21.67
N LEU A 385 -13.01 -3.07 22.01
CA LEU A 385 -12.51 -3.23 23.37
C LEU A 385 -12.54 -1.87 24.11
N CYS A 386 -13.11 -1.80 25.31
CA CYS A 386 -13.04 -0.60 26.16
C CYS A 386 -12.11 -0.86 27.35
N ILE A 387 -11.18 0.07 27.60
CA ILE A 387 -10.18 0.01 28.67
C ILE A 387 -10.37 1.24 29.55
N ASN A 388 -10.79 1.04 30.80
CA ASN A 388 -10.95 2.12 31.76
C ASN A 388 -9.59 2.64 32.25
N THR A 389 -9.44 3.95 32.44
CA THR A 389 -8.23 4.62 32.95
C THR A 389 -8.60 5.67 33.99
N VAL A 390 -7.65 6.15 34.80
CA VAL A 390 -8.02 7.09 35.89
C VAL A 390 -8.41 8.45 35.34
N GLY A 391 -9.71 8.77 35.42
CA GLY A 391 -10.35 9.99 34.95
C GLY A 391 -10.77 9.99 33.48
N SER A 392 -10.72 8.83 32.79
CA SER A 392 -11.13 8.70 31.38
C SER A 392 -11.12 7.24 30.91
N TYR A 393 -11.57 6.95 29.69
CA TYR A 393 -11.47 5.62 29.08
C TYR A 393 -10.73 5.68 27.74
N LYS A 394 -10.13 4.56 27.35
CA LYS A 394 -9.54 4.35 26.03
C LYS A 394 -10.27 3.23 25.31
N CYS A 395 -10.65 3.49 24.07
CA CYS A 395 -11.18 2.48 23.17
C CYS A 395 -10.03 1.84 22.39
N GLY A 396 -9.86 0.52 22.55
CA GLY A 396 -8.90 -0.28 21.80
C GLY A 396 -9.45 -0.80 20.48
N SER A 397 -8.78 -1.82 19.95
CA SER A 397 -9.13 -2.50 18.70
C SER A 397 -10.51 -3.18 18.75
N CYS A 398 -11.01 -3.53 17.56
CA CYS A 398 -12.21 -4.35 17.42
C CYS A 398 -12.01 -5.74 18.07
N LYS A 399 -13.09 -6.30 18.65
CA LYS A 399 -13.09 -7.65 19.23
C LYS A 399 -12.82 -8.69 18.13
N PRO A 400 -12.24 -9.86 18.47
CA PRO A 400 -11.97 -10.93 17.49
C PRO A 400 -13.19 -11.25 16.62
N GLY A 401 -13.00 -11.26 15.29
CA GLY A 401 -14.05 -11.43 14.28
C GLY A 401 -14.62 -10.13 13.70
N PHE A 402 -14.21 -8.97 14.21
CA PHE A 402 -14.61 -7.65 13.70
C PHE A 402 -13.39 -6.84 13.26
N LEU A 403 -13.53 -6.05 12.20
CA LEU A 403 -12.49 -5.21 11.60
C LEU A 403 -13.02 -3.79 11.39
N GLY A 404 -12.12 -2.80 11.41
CA GLY A 404 -12.44 -1.37 11.38
C GLY A 404 -11.90 -0.63 12.60
N ASN A 405 -12.33 0.61 12.79
CA ASN A 405 -11.80 1.53 13.80
C ASN A 405 -12.94 2.28 14.54
N GLN A 406 -12.56 3.17 15.47
CA GLN A 406 -13.52 3.96 16.27
C GLN A 406 -14.28 5.03 15.48
N THR A 407 -13.92 5.28 14.23
CA THR A 407 -14.50 6.31 13.35
C THR A 407 -15.47 5.71 12.34
N SER A 408 -15.07 4.60 11.70
CA SER A 408 -15.83 3.88 10.68
C SER A 408 -16.87 2.93 11.29
N GLY A 409 -16.55 2.33 12.45
CA GLY A 409 -17.32 1.23 13.04
C GLY A 409 -16.55 -0.09 13.02
N CYS A 410 -16.81 -0.98 13.98
CA CYS A 410 -16.33 -2.36 13.95
C CYS A 410 -17.32 -3.25 13.19
N PHE A 411 -17.00 -3.56 11.93
CA PHE A 411 -17.82 -4.40 11.06
C PHE A 411 -17.41 -5.87 11.20
N PRO A 412 -18.33 -6.84 11.04
CA PRO A 412 -17.94 -8.25 10.96
C PRO A 412 -17.02 -8.44 9.75
N ARG A 413 -15.88 -9.11 9.93
CA ARG A 413 -14.91 -9.36 8.85
C ARG A 413 -15.61 -10.12 7.72
N LYS A 414 -15.55 -9.62 6.48
CA LYS A 414 -15.91 -10.43 5.31
C LYS A 414 -15.01 -11.67 5.35
N SER A 415 -15.63 -12.83 5.35
CA SER A 415 -14.98 -14.13 5.40
C SER A 415 -15.81 -15.06 4.54
N CYS A 416 -15.18 -16.03 3.88
CA CYS A 416 -15.85 -17.15 3.24
C CYS A 416 -16.95 -17.77 4.12
N THR A 417 -16.71 -17.86 5.43
CA THR A 417 -17.68 -18.40 6.41
C THR A 417 -18.84 -17.46 6.77
N ALA A 418 -18.75 -16.17 6.41
CA ALA A 418 -19.79 -15.15 6.63
C ALA A 418 -20.70 -14.94 5.40
N LEU A 419 -20.42 -15.57 4.26
CA LEU A 419 -21.24 -15.49 3.07
C LEU A 419 -22.53 -16.30 3.24
N THR A 420 -23.68 -15.69 2.93
CA THR A 420 -24.99 -16.38 2.93
C THR A 420 -25.17 -17.39 1.79
N PHE A 421 -24.29 -17.35 0.79
CA PHE A 421 -24.22 -18.28 -0.34
C PHE A 421 -22.77 -18.31 -0.80
N ASP A 422 -22.18 -19.50 -0.93
CA ASP A 422 -20.83 -19.68 -1.44
C ASP A 422 -20.85 -19.50 -2.98
N PRO A 423 -20.11 -18.53 -3.55
CA PRO A 423 -20.09 -18.30 -5.00
C PRO A 423 -19.29 -19.37 -5.76
N CYS A 424 -18.47 -20.17 -5.09
CA CYS A 424 -17.51 -21.06 -5.72
C CYS A 424 -18.13 -22.38 -6.21
N ASP A 425 -17.40 -23.09 -7.09
CA ASP A 425 -17.74 -24.46 -7.49
C ASP A 425 -17.75 -25.40 -6.27
N ILE A 426 -18.50 -26.52 -6.34
CA ILE A 426 -18.49 -27.54 -5.29
C ILE A 426 -17.11 -28.20 -5.10
N ASN A 427 -16.26 -28.14 -6.13
CA ASN A 427 -14.88 -28.62 -6.10
C ASN A 427 -13.86 -27.47 -5.99
N ALA A 428 -14.28 -26.29 -5.55
CA ALA A 428 -13.42 -25.18 -5.19
C ALA A 428 -13.49 -24.89 -3.69
N HIS A 429 -12.58 -24.04 -3.22
CA HIS A 429 -12.70 -23.36 -1.94
C HIS A 429 -12.61 -21.85 -2.15
N CYS A 430 -13.38 -21.12 -1.35
CA CYS A 430 -13.28 -19.68 -1.25
C CYS A 430 -11.96 -19.29 -0.56
N VAL A 431 -11.24 -18.33 -1.14
CA VAL A 431 -10.11 -17.65 -0.51
C VAL A 431 -10.43 -16.16 -0.41
N MET A 432 -9.92 -15.52 0.64
CA MET A 432 -9.99 -14.07 0.79
C MET A 432 -8.75 -13.46 0.15
N GLU A 433 -8.94 -12.53 -0.78
CA GLU A 433 -7.83 -11.74 -1.33
C GLU A 433 -7.54 -10.52 -0.45
N TRP A 434 -6.38 -9.89 -0.68
CA TRP A 434 -5.87 -8.77 0.13
C TRP A 434 -6.82 -7.57 0.15
N ASN A 435 -7.38 -7.19 -1.00
CA ASN A 435 -8.42 -6.17 -1.16
C ASN A 435 -9.77 -6.50 -0.47
N GLY A 436 -9.88 -7.64 0.23
CA GLY A 436 -11.10 -8.09 0.90
C GLY A 436 -12.22 -8.54 -0.03
N GLU A 437 -11.92 -8.76 -1.32
CA GLU A 437 -12.75 -9.49 -2.26
C GLU A 437 -12.65 -11.01 -2.02
N VAL A 438 -13.62 -11.74 -2.55
CA VAL A 438 -13.71 -13.20 -2.46
C VAL A 438 -13.35 -13.76 -3.82
N SER A 439 -12.26 -14.52 -3.89
CA SER A 439 -11.93 -15.34 -5.05
C SER A 439 -12.19 -16.81 -4.75
N CYS A 440 -12.26 -17.61 -5.81
CA CYS A 440 -12.48 -19.04 -5.75
C CYS A 440 -11.27 -19.74 -6.35
N ARG A 441 -10.76 -20.76 -5.66
CA ARG A 441 -9.64 -21.57 -6.13
C ARG A 441 -10.09 -23.03 -6.22
N CYS A 442 -9.88 -23.68 -7.36
CA CYS A 442 -10.19 -25.11 -7.48
C CYS A 442 -9.36 -25.92 -6.46
N ASN A 443 -9.94 -27.00 -5.95
CA ASN A 443 -9.26 -27.92 -5.05
C ASN A 443 -8.24 -28.77 -5.82
N VAL A 444 -7.24 -29.33 -5.14
CA VAL A 444 -6.26 -30.24 -5.75
C VAL A 444 -6.95 -31.40 -6.49
N GLY A 445 -6.49 -31.72 -7.69
CA GLY A 445 -7.14 -32.64 -8.63
C GLY A 445 -8.30 -32.02 -9.43
N TRP A 446 -8.44 -30.68 -9.39
CA TRP A 446 -9.40 -29.92 -10.18
C TRP A 446 -8.78 -28.62 -10.70
N ALA A 447 -9.07 -28.29 -11.97
CA ALA A 447 -8.61 -27.08 -12.64
C ALA A 447 -9.77 -26.25 -13.18
N GLY A 448 -9.56 -24.94 -13.38
CA GLY A 448 -10.59 -24.01 -13.83
C GLY A 448 -10.43 -22.60 -13.24
N ASN A 449 -11.49 -21.79 -13.34
CA ASN A 449 -11.51 -20.42 -12.82
C ASN A 449 -12.10 -20.31 -11.40
N GLY A 450 -12.17 -21.42 -10.65
CA GLY A 450 -12.75 -21.50 -9.30
C GLY A 450 -14.27 -21.42 -9.22
N ASN A 451 -14.91 -20.64 -10.10
CA ASN A 451 -16.36 -20.59 -10.27
C ASN A 451 -16.89 -21.76 -11.12
N THR A 452 -16.01 -22.42 -11.86
CA THR A 452 -16.29 -23.66 -12.59
C THR A 452 -15.00 -24.47 -12.61
N CYS A 453 -15.04 -25.66 -12.01
CA CYS A 453 -13.88 -26.55 -11.91
C CYS A 453 -14.15 -27.88 -12.62
N GLY A 454 -13.20 -28.30 -13.44
CA GLY A 454 -13.14 -29.61 -14.10
C GLY A 454 -12.18 -30.54 -13.36
N MET A 455 -12.29 -31.83 -13.65
CA MET A 455 -11.28 -32.79 -13.20
C MET A 455 -9.95 -32.50 -13.91
N ASP A 456 -8.88 -32.58 -13.14
CA ASP A 456 -7.49 -32.39 -13.54
C ASP A 456 -6.75 -33.64 -13.01
N THR A 457 -6.42 -34.55 -13.94
CA THR A 457 -5.98 -35.91 -13.62
C THR A 457 -4.52 -35.97 -13.17
N ASP A 458 -3.65 -35.16 -13.77
CA ASP A 458 -2.21 -35.13 -13.53
C ASP A 458 -1.73 -33.86 -12.79
N ILE A 459 -2.66 -32.98 -12.41
CA ILE A 459 -2.52 -31.89 -11.42
C ILE A 459 -1.60 -30.75 -11.89
N ASP A 460 -1.56 -30.48 -13.19
CA ASP A 460 -0.74 -29.41 -13.77
C ASP A 460 -1.46 -28.04 -13.84
N GLY A 461 -2.75 -28.00 -13.49
CA GLY A 461 -3.57 -26.79 -13.50
C GLY A 461 -4.45 -26.64 -14.75
N PHE A 462 -4.54 -27.65 -15.61
CA PHE A 462 -5.44 -27.71 -16.75
C PHE A 462 -6.46 -28.85 -16.64
N PRO A 463 -7.72 -28.63 -17.05
CA PRO A 463 -8.74 -29.67 -16.95
C PRO A 463 -8.67 -30.66 -18.13
N ASP A 464 -8.92 -31.95 -17.86
CA ASP A 464 -9.03 -33.04 -18.85
C ASP A 464 -9.96 -32.72 -20.04
N ARG A 465 -10.87 -31.74 -19.87
CA ARG A 465 -11.95 -31.36 -20.79
C ARG A 465 -12.20 -29.86 -20.75
N PRO A 466 -12.56 -29.24 -21.89
CA PRO A 466 -12.77 -27.80 -21.97
C PRO A 466 -14.00 -27.40 -21.15
N LEU A 467 -13.86 -26.34 -20.35
CA LEU A 467 -14.89 -25.89 -19.40
C LEU A 467 -15.72 -24.71 -19.96
N PRO A 468 -17.02 -24.63 -19.63
CA PRO A 468 -17.92 -23.58 -20.13
C PRO A 468 -17.80 -22.26 -19.34
N CYS A 469 -16.58 -21.83 -19.04
CA CYS A 469 -16.33 -20.57 -18.32
C CYS A 469 -16.41 -19.36 -19.28
N ILE A 470 -16.74 -18.18 -18.75
CA ILE A 470 -17.01 -16.97 -19.56
C ILE A 470 -15.70 -16.29 -20.00
N ASP A 471 -14.69 -16.33 -19.15
CA ASP A 471 -13.36 -15.80 -19.43
C ASP A 471 -12.53 -16.87 -20.15
N ILE A 472 -11.93 -16.53 -21.29
CA ILE A 472 -11.04 -17.43 -22.03
C ILE A 472 -9.66 -17.42 -21.36
N ASN A 473 -9.61 -17.80 -20.08
CA ASN A 473 -8.39 -17.94 -19.29
C ASN A 473 -7.65 -19.22 -19.67
N LYS A 474 -6.31 -19.24 -19.48
CA LYS A 474 -5.43 -20.41 -19.76
C LYS A 474 -6.08 -21.70 -19.20
N HIS A 475 -6.45 -21.67 -17.92
CA HIS A 475 -6.93 -22.77 -17.08
C HIS A 475 -8.34 -23.34 -17.38
N CYS A 476 -9.06 -22.85 -18.40
CA CYS A 476 -10.34 -23.47 -18.83
C CYS A 476 -10.24 -24.23 -20.17
N LYS A 477 -9.11 -24.12 -20.87
CA LYS A 477 -8.85 -24.90 -22.08
C LYS A 477 -8.74 -26.37 -21.71
N GLN A 478 -8.97 -27.25 -22.69
CA GLN A 478 -8.60 -28.64 -22.50
C GLN A 478 -7.08 -28.74 -22.43
N ASP A 479 -6.59 -29.53 -21.49
CA ASP A 479 -5.23 -30.02 -21.46
C ASP A 479 -4.89 -30.85 -22.73
N ASN A 480 -3.68 -30.64 -23.27
CA ASN A 480 -3.15 -31.37 -24.42
C ASN A 480 -2.34 -32.64 -24.05
N CYS A 481 -2.06 -32.93 -22.77
CA CYS A 481 -1.37 -34.17 -22.35
C CYS A 481 -1.99 -35.05 -21.25
N VAL A 482 -3.08 -34.71 -20.57
CA VAL A 482 -4.07 -35.46 -19.72
C VAL A 482 -3.58 -36.45 -18.64
N PHE A 483 -2.36 -36.99 -18.76
CA PHE A 483 -1.75 -37.99 -17.89
C PHE A 483 -0.27 -37.72 -17.63
N THR A 484 0.30 -36.66 -18.21
CA THR A 484 1.72 -36.29 -18.13
C THR A 484 1.80 -34.78 -17.94
N PRO A 485 2.10 -34.29 -16.72
CA PRO A 485 2.05 -32.87 -16.41
C PRO A 485 2.89 -32.02 -17.36
N ASN A 486 2.28 -31.02 -17.98
CA ASN A 486 2.96 -30.06 -18.85
C ASN A 486 2.30 -28.68 -18.72
N SER A 487 2.39 -28.08 -17.53
CA SER A 487 1.68 -26.85 -17.12
C SER A 487 1.91 -25.61 -18.00
N GLY A 488 2.91 -25.63 -18.88
CA GLY A 488 3.08 -24.63 -19.93
C GLY A 488 2.10 -24.77 -21.09
N GLN A 489 1.66 -25.99 -21.39
CA GLN A 489 0.94 -26.47 -22.57
C GLN A 489 1.66 -26.17 -23.89
N GLU A 490 2.99 -26.32 -23.90
CA GLU A 490 3.80 -26.24 -25.11
C GLU A 490 3.34 -27.32 -26.14
N ASP A 491 3.30 -26.91 -27.40
CA ASP A 491 2.73 -27.60 -28.57
C ASP A 491 3.35 -26.95 -29.81
N ALA A 492 4.48 -27.50 -30.27
CA ALA A 492 5.34 -26.89 -31.26
C ALA A 492 4.76 -26.96 -32.68
N ASP A 493 4.15 -28.08 -33.08
CA ASP A 493 3.55 -28.26 -34.40
C ASP A 493 2.08 -27.76 -34.50
N ASN A 494 1.42 -27.54 -33.35
CA ASN A 494 0.04 -27.07 -33.19
C ASN A 494 -1.04 -28.07 -33.69
N ASP A 495 -0.79 -29.39 -33.61
CA ASP A 495 -1.80 -30.43 -33.87
C ASP A 495 -2.83 -30.58 -32.73
N GLY A 496 -2.47 -30.16 -31.51
CA GLY A 496 -3.29 -30.22 -30.30
C GLY A 496 -2.93 -31.34 -29.31
N ILE A 497 -1.83 -32.06 -29.54
CA ILE A 497 -1.09 -32.89 -28.57
C ILE A 497 0.04 -32.02 -28.01
N GLY A 498 0.38 -32.17 -26.72
CA GLY A 498 1.49 -31.41 -26.14
C GLY A 498 2.85 -32.05 -26.35
N ASP A 499 3.91 -31.24 -26.44
CA ASP A 499 5.29 -31.66 -26.74
C ASP A 499 5.78 -32.82 -25.86
N GLN A 500 5.29 -32.87 -24.61
CA GLN A 500 5.70 -33.84 -23.59
C GLN A 500 5.04 -35.22 -23.72
N CYS A 501 3.93 -35.33 -24.45
CA CYS A 501 3.23 -36.59 -24.71
C CYS A 501 3.19 -36.99 -26.20
N ASP A 502 3.72 -36.16 -27.10
CA ASP A 502 3.87 -36.50 -28.52
C ASP A 502 5.01 -37.51 -28.80
N GLU A 503 4.87 -38.28 -29.88
CA GLU A 503 5.93 -39.10 -30.47
C GLU A 503 6.80 -38.35 -31.51
N ASP A 504 6.33 -37.20 -32.05
CA ASP A 504 6.86 -36.42 -33.19
C ASP A 504 6.47 -34.93 -33.01
N ALA A 505 7.08 -34.25 -32.02
CA ALA A 505 6.55 -33.01 -31.43
C ALA A 505 6.60 -31.76 -32.35
N ASP A 506 7.42 -31.78 -33.40
CA ASP A 506 7.49 -30.72 -34.40
C ASP A 506 6.81 -31.08 -35.75
N GLY A 507 6.20 -32.26 -35.81
CA GLY A 507 5.45 -32.76 -36.96
C GLY A 507 6.32 -33.03 -38.20
N ASP A 508 7.63 -33.23 -38.03
CA ASP A 508 8.52 -33.45 -39.15
C ASP A 508 8.46 -34.88 -39.74
N GLY A 509 7.96 -35.85 -38.98
CA GLY A 509 7.87 -37.25 -39.40
C GLY A 509 9.03 -38.13 -38.95
N ILE A 510 9.96 -37.59 -38.18
CA ILE A 510 11.00 -38.28 -37.43
C ILE A 510 10.55 -38.34 -35.97
N LYS A 511 10.86 -39.43 -35.27
CA LYS A 511 10.40 -39.59 -33.89
C LYS A 511 11.31 -38.85 -32.93
N ASN A 512 10.76 -38.28 -31.86
CA ASN A 512 11.48 -37.58 -30.77
C ASN A 512 12.71 -38.31 -30.19
N VAL A 513 12.84 -39.64 -30.37
CA VAL A 513 13.96 -40.48 -29.91
C VAL A 513 15.01 -40.80 -30.98
N GLU A 514 14.72 -40.51 -32.25
CA GLU A 514 15.62 -40.62 -33.41
C GLU A 514 16.00 -39.23 -33.97
N ASP A 515 15.31 -38.19 -33.52
CA ASP A 515 15.44 -36.80 -33.93
C ASP A 515 16.46 -36.03 -33.07
N ASN A 516 17.36 -35.29 -33.72
CA ASN A 516 18.33 -34.39 -33.09
C ASN A 516 17.84 -32.95 -32.87
N CYS A 517 16.62 -32.60 -33.28
CA CYS A 517 15.99 -31.29 -33.06
C CYS A 517 14.50 -31.38 -32.72
N ARG A 518 14.13 -32.18 -31.69
CA ARG A 518 12.76 -32.48 -31.20
C ARG A 518 11.66 -31.39 -31.31
N LEU A 519 12.00 -30.11 -31.29
CA LEU A 519 11.07 -28.98 -31.30
C LEU A 519 11.17 -28.10 -32.56
N ILE A 520 12.03 -28.43 -33.54
CA ILE A 520 12.34 -27.60 -34.72
C ILE A 520 12.58 -28.47 -35.98
N ALA A 521 11.51 -28.61 -36.77
CA ALA A 521 11.41 -29.50 -37.93
C ALA A 521 12.60 -29.47 -38.91
N ASN A 522 13.42 -30.53 -38.92
CA ASN A 522 14.66 -30.65 -39.68
C ASN A 522 14.84 -32.02 -40.37
N LYS A 523 13.99 -32.31 -41.36
CA LYS A 523 13.89 -33.61 -42.08
C LYS A 523 15.17 -34.15 -42.73
N ASP A 524 16.25 -33.36 -42.79
CA ASP A 524 17.57 -33.78 -43.26
C ASP A 524 18.50 -34.25 -42.14
N GLN A 525 18.17 -33.99 -40.87
CA GLN A 525 18.94 -34.36 -39.67
C GLN A 525 20.41 -33.96 -39.78
N GLN A 526 20.68 -32.81 -40.41
CA GLN A 526 22.04 -32.34 -40.57
C GLN A 526 22.60 -31.97 -39.18
N ASN A 527 23.78 -32.49 -38.88
CA ASN A 527 24.56 -32.18 -37.69
C ASN A 527 26.04 -32.14 -38.14
N SER A 528 26.63 -30.96 -38.06
CA SER A 528 27.91 -30.62 -38.69
C SER A 528 29.14 -30.91 -37.83
N ASP A 529 28.99 -30.97 -36.50
CA ASP A 529 30.09 -31.22 -35.56
C ASP A 529 29.98 -32.54 -34.76
N SER A 530 28.83 -33.21 -34.89
CA SER A 530 28.46 -34.51 -34.31
C SER A 530 28.19 -34.52 -32.81
N ASP A 531 27.64 -33.43 -32.27
CA ASP A 531 27.11 -33.35 -30.91
C ASP A 531 25.66 -33.94 -30.80
N SER A 532 24.93 -33.69 -29.71
CA SER A 532 23.56 -34.18 -29.50
C SER A 532 22.46 -33.43 -30.30
N PHE A 533 22.72 -32.22 -30.78
CA PHE A 533 21.74 -31.34 -31.44
C PHE A 533 21.97 -31.31 -32.96
N GLY A 534 20.96 -30.90 -33.74
CA GLY A 534 21.10 -30.71 -35.20
C GLY A 534 21.31 -29.25 -35.58
N ASP A 535 21.91 -28.99 -36.75
CA ASP A 535 22.21 -27.66 -37.31
C ASP A 535 21.00 -26.69 -37.36
N ALA A 536 19.78 -27.20 -37.20
CA ALA A 536 18.53 -26.45 -37.22
C ALA A 536 18.10 -25.89 -35.85
N CYS A 537 18.56 -26.50 -34.76
CA CYS A 537 18.24 -26.14 -33.38
C CYS A 537 19.48 -25.85 -32.52
N ASP A 538 20.66 -26.23 -33.01
CA ASP A 538 21.95 -25.95 -32.38
C ASP A 538 22.30 -24.44 -32.47
N ASN A 539 22.52 -23.82 -31.31
CA ASN A 539 22.96 -22.42 -31.21
C ASN A 539 24.47 -22.21 -31.49
N CYS A 540 25.24 -23.29 -31.67
CA CYS A 540 26.62 -23.29 -32.14
C CYS A 540 26.94 -24.38 -33.20
N PRO A 541 26.34 -24.34 -34.43
CA PRO A 541 26.38 -25.41 -35.48
C PRO A 541 27.73 -25.94 -36.01
N ASN A 542 28.86 -25.60 -35.39
CA ASN A 542 30.21 -26.02 -35.77
C ASN A 542 31.13 -26.28 -34.54
N VAL A 543 30.61 -26.19 -33.31
CA VAL A 543 31.37 -26.27 -32.06
C VAL A 543 30.54 -27.04 -31.02
N PRO A 544 30.87 -28.32 -30.71
CA PRO A 544 30.01 -29.18 -29.90
C PRO A 544 29.71 -28.62 -28.51
N ASN A 545 28.43 -28.39 -28.22
CA ASN A 545 27.92 -27.86 -26.95
C ASN A 545 26.56 -28.48 -26.58
N SER A 546 26.60 -29.71 -26.05
CA SER A 546 25.40 -30.50 -25.76
C SER A 546 24.65 -30.05 -24.50
N ASP A 547 25.05 -28.94 -23.90
CA ASP A 547 24.33 -28.16 -22.89
C ASP A 547 23.50 -27.02 -23.51
N GLN A 548 23.77 -26.64 -24.77
CA GLN A 548 23.13 -25.56 -25.53
C GLN A 548 23.04 -24.23 -24.77
N LYS A 549 23.99 -23.99 -23.86
CA LYS A 549 23.95 -22.83 -22.98
C LYS A 549 24.14 -21.53 -23.77
N ASP A 550 23.31 -20.54 -23.47
CA ASP A 550 23.29 -19.19 -24.05
C ASP A 550 23.02 -18.22 -22.88
N THR A 551 24.06 -17.50 -22.45
CA THR A 551 24.03 -16.70 -21.21
C THR A 551 23.28 -15.36 -21.39
N ASP A 552 23.43 -14.67 -22.52
CA ASP A 552 22.72 -13.41 -22.82
C ASP A 552 21.36 -13.61 -23.54
N ASN A 553 21.06 -14.84 -23.95
CA ASN A 553 19.87 -15.25 -24.71
C ASN A 553 19.78 -14.57 -26.10
N ASN A 554 20.91 -14.28 -26.74
CA ASN A 554 20.94 -13.68 -28.07
C ASN A 554 20.66 -14.68 -29.21
N GLY A 555 20.68 -15.99 -28.92
CA GLY A 555 20.48 -17.09 -29.87
C GLY A 555 21.78 -17.70 -30.41
N GLN A 556 22.94 -17.34 -29.83
CA GLN A 556 24.25 -17.90 -30.12
C GLN A 556 24.85 -18.46 -28.82
N GLY A 557 25.27 -19.72 -28.83
CA GLY A 557 25.70 -20.39 -27.59
C GLY A 557 27.04 -19.91 -27.04
N ASP A 558 27.20 -20.07 -25.72
CA ASP A 558 28.42 -19.77 -24.94
C ASP A 558 29.70 -20.33 -25.59
N ALA A 559 29.60 -21.49 -26.25
CA ALA A 559 30.72 -22.20 -26.87
C ALA A 559 31.28 -21.54 -28.15
N CYS A 560 30.49 -20.70 -28.82
CA CYS A 560 30.87 -20.04 -30.07
C CYS A 560 30.73 -18.51 -30.05
N ASP A 561 30.08 -17.92 -29.04
CA ASP A 561 30.15 -16.46 -28.82
C ASP A 561 31.52 -16.00 -28.30
N GLN A 562 31.83 -14.73 -28.59
CA GLN A 562 33.03 -14.01 -28.19
C GLN A 562 32.75 -12.99 -27.08
N ASP A 563 31.49 -12.80 -26.71
CA ASP A 563 30.93 -11.79 -25.77
C ASP A 563 29.66 -12.42 -25.16
N ILE A 564 29.82 -13.47 -24.32
CA ILE A 564 28.72 -14.40 -23.96
C ILE A 564 27.66 -13.81 -23.03
N ASP A 565 27.94 -12.67 -22.39
CA ASP A 565 26.97 -11.94 -21.56
C ASP A 565 26.44 -10.65 -22.23
N GLY A 566 26.94 -10.33 -23.42
CA GLY A 566 26.44 -9.24 -24.25
C GLY A 566 26.74 -7.83 -23.72
N ASP A 567 27.68 -7.68 -22.80
CA ASP A 567 28.04 -6.39 -22.19
C ASP A 567 28.80 -5.46 -23.17
N GLY A 568 29.37 -6.04 -24.24
CA GLY A 568 30.14 -5.36 -25.27
C GLY A 568 31.67 -5.53 -25.16
N ILE A 569 32.15 -6.37 -24.23
CA ILE A 569 33.55 -6.62 -23.94
C ILE A 569 33.86 -8.10 -24.22
N PRO A 570 34.77 -8.41 -25.17
CA PRO A 570 35.02 -9.79 -25.53
C PRO A 570 35.57 -10.63 -24.36
N ASN A 571 35.10 -11.87 -24.19
CA ASN A 571 35.41 -12.84 -23.12
C ASN A 571 36.89 -12.94 -22.68
N VAL A 572 37.83 -12.57 -23.56
CA VAL A 572 39.29 -12.63 -23.33
C VAL A 572 39.90 -11.34 -22.77
N LEU A 573 39.11 -10.26 -22.71
CA LEU A 573 39.44 -8.96 -22.12
C LEU A 573 38.57 -8.64 -20.90
N ASP A 574 37.47 -9.38 -20.74
CA ASP A 574 36.49 -9.25 -19.69
C ASP A 574 36.97 -9.90 -18.37
N ASN A 575 36.75 -9.21 -17.25
CA ASN A 575 36.98 -9.71 -15.89
C ASN A 575 35.76 -10.39 -15.24
N CYS A 576 34.57 -10.32 -15.85
CA CYS A 576 33.38 -11.10 -15.52
C CYS A 576 32.69 -11.70 -16.76
N PRO A 577 33.31 -12.65 -17.49
CA PRO A 577 32.80 -13.18 -18.76
C PRO A 577 31.37 -13.75 -18.79
N LYS A 578 30.61 -13.80 -17.70
CA LYS A 578 29.25 -14.36 -17.61
C LYS A 578 28.25 -13.41 -16.93
N VAL A 579 28.65 -12.19 -16.55
CA VAL A 579 27.86 -11.29 -15.71
C VAL A 579 28.05 -9.85 -16.20
N PRO A 580 27.05 -9.27 -16.90
CA PRO A 580 27.24 -8.04 -17.67
C PRO A 580 27.76 -6.88 -16.81
N ASN A 581 29.01 -6.48 -17.03
CA ASN A 581 29.65 -5.42 -16.24
C ASN A 581 30.42 -4.40 -17.11
N PRO A 582 29.76 -3.57 -17.94
CA PRO A 582 30.41 -2.70 -18.96
C PRO A 582 31.40 -1.64 -18.42
N MET A 583 31.48 -1.51 -17.10
CA MET A 583 32.41 -0.63 -16.38
C MET A 583 33.72 -1.33 -15.99
N GLN A 584 33.79 -2.67 -16.00
CA GLN A 584 34.94 -3.50 -15.62
C GLN A 584 35.56 -3.05 -14.29
N THR A 585 34.70 -2.81 -13.29
CA THR A 585 35.15 -2.43 -11.96
C THR A 585 35.84 -3.64 -11.31
N ASP A 586 37.01 -3.39 -10.75
CA ASP A 586 37.84 -4.34 -10.02
C ASP A 586 38.47 -3.55 -8.86
N ARG A 587 37.85 -3.68 -7.68
CA ARG A 587 38.19 -2.91 -6.47
C ARG A 587 39.52 -3.35 -5.86
N ASP A 588 39.73 -4.65 -5.73
CA ASP A 588 40.83 -5.23 -4.95
C ASP A 588 42.06 -5.66 -5.79
N ARG A 589 41.86 -5.82 -7.11
CA ARG A 589 42.85 -6.16 -8.14
C ARG A 589 43.33 -7.60 -8.14
N ASP A 590 42.42 -8.52 -7.86
CA ASP A 590 42.64 -9.95 -8.00
C ASP A 590 42.58 -10.44 -9.47
N GLY A 591 41.83 -9.73 -10.32
CA GLY A 591 41.64 -10.02 -11.76
C GLY A 591 40.23 -10.46 -12.15
N VAL A 592 39.31 -10.58 -11.18
CA VAL A 592 37.88 -10.79 -11.31
C VAL A 592 37.17 -9.44 -11.13
N GLY A 593 36.00 -9.25 -11.74
CA GLY A 593 35.25 -8.00 -11.60
C GLY A 593 34.27 -8.02 -10.44
N ASP A 594 34.04 -6.84 -9.83
CA ASP A 594 33.13 -6.64 -8.69
C ASP A 594 31.72 -7.27 -8.86
N ALA A 595 31.26 -7.46 -10.09
CA ALA A 595 29.93 -7.98 -10.43
C ALA A 595 29.81 -9.51 -10.35
N CYS A 596 30.93 -10.22 -10.45
CA CYS A 596 31.01 -11.69 -10.41
C CYS A 596 32.01 -12.20 -9.36
N ASP A 597 32.64 -11.29 -8.61
CA ASP A 597 33.54 -11.59 -7.53
C ASP A 597 32.76 -11.95 -6.26
N SER A 598 32.99 -13.16 -5.76
CA SER A 598 32.45 -13.66 -4.51
C SER A 598 32.99 -12.93 -3.27
N CYS A 599 34.08 -12.16 -3.38
CA CYS A 599 34.68 -11.33 -2.32
C CYS A 599 35.20 -9.94 -2.81
N PRO A 600 34.33 -8.99 -3.26
CA PRO A 600 34.70 -7.70 -3.91
C PRO A 600 35.62 -6.71 -3.18
N GLU A 601 36.14 -7.07 -2.00
CA GLU A 601 37.03 -6.28 -1.16
C GLU A 601 38.31 -7.05 -0.76
N LEU A 602 38.44 -8.35 -1.09
CA LEU A 602 39.47 -9.27 -0.56
C LEU A 602 39.99 -10.31 -1.58
N SER A 603 41.11 -9.95 -2.22
CA SER A 603 41.70 -10.66 -3.37
C SER A 603 41.71 -12.19 -3.28
N ASN A 604 40.89 -12.81 -4.11
CA ASN A 604 40.62 -14.24 -4.19
C ASN A 604 40.57 -14.77 -5.66
N PRO A 605 41.67 -14.70 -6.47
CA PRO A 605 41.64 -14.95 -7.93
C PRO A 605 41.22 -16.35 -8.39
N MET A 606 40.93 -17.26 -7.46
CA MET A 606 40.45 -18.61 -7.72
C MET A 606 38.94 -18.76 -7.51
N GLN A 607 38.27 -17.78 -6.89
CA GLN A 607 36.81 -17.75 -6.66
C GLN A 607 36.29 -19.09 -6.11
N THR A 608 36.99 -19.62 -5.11
CA THR A 608 36.59 -20.87 -4.45
C THR A 608 35.53 -20.58 -3.40
N ASP A 609 34.48 -21.38 -3.47
CA ASP A 609 33.29 -21.37 -2.61
C ASP A 609 33.02 -22.87 -2.33
N ILE A 610 33.33 -23.31 -1.11
CA ILE A 610 33.32 -24.74 -0.74
C ILE A 610 31.92 -25.24 -0.35
N ASP A 611 31.11 -24.39 0.27
CA ASP A 611 29.77 -24.68 0.77
C ASP A 611 28.65 -24.11 -0.11
N ASN A 612 28.96 -23.45 -1.22
CA ASN A 612 28.06 -23.03 -2.31
C ASN A 612 27.03 -21.96 -1.87
N ASP A 613 27.39 -21.10 -0.93
CA ASP A 613 26.54 -20.03 -0.40
C ASP A 613 26.64 -18.70 -1.20
N LEU A 614 27.53 -18.63 -2.20
CA LEU A 614 27.88 -17.44 -3.01
C LEU A 614 28.84 -16.44 -2.31
N VAL A 615 29.43 -16.83 -1.19
CA VAL A 615 30.50 -16.11 -0.47
C VAL A 615 31.81 -16.89 -0.62
N GLY A 616 32.87 -16.25 -1.13
CA GLY A 616 34.13 -16.96 -1.38
C GLY A 616 34.89 -17.27 -0.09
N ASP A 617 35.61 -18.41 -0.04
CA ASP A 617 36.36 -18.93 1.13
C ASP A 617 37.29 -17.91 1.84
N VAL A 618 37.66 -16.82 1.15
CA VAL A 618 38.56 -15.76 1.64
C VAL A 618 37.83 -14.70 2.48
N CYS A 619 36.55 -14.47 2.20
CA CYS A 619 35.68 -13.53 2.91
C CYS A 619 34.53 -14.21 3.65
N ASP A 620 34.28 -15.50 3.41
CA ASP A 620 33.45 -16.34 4.27
C ASP A 620 34.04 -16.37 5.69
N THR A 621 33.16 -16.12 6.65
CA THR A 621 33.43 -16.13 8.08
C THR A 621 32.59 -17.16 8.83
N ASN A 622 31.61 -17.78 8.16
CA ASN A 622 30.63 -18.73 8.70
C ASN A 622 30.00 -18.25 10.03
N GLN A 623 29.91 -16.93 10.21
CA GLN A 623 29.35 -16.24 11.38
C GLN A 623 28.05 -15.58 10.96
N ASP A 624 26.97 -16.31 11.22
CA ASP A 624 25.57 -15.92 11.11
C ASP A 624 25.01 -16.00 12.54
N THR A 625 24.72 -14.83 13.13
CA THR A 625 24.33 -14.69 14.53
C THR A 625 22.88 -15.07 14.79
N ASP A 626 21.98 -14.85 13.82
CA ASP A 626 20.55 -15.04 14.01
C ASP A 626 20.00 -16.32 13.35
N GLY A 627 20.70 -16.87 12.37
CA GLY A 627 20.45 -18.13 11.69
C GLY A 627 19.74 -18.03 10.34
N ASP A 628 19.69 -16.85 9.69
CA ASP A 628 18.95 -16.62 8.45
C ASP A 628 19.66 -17.11 7.17
N GLY A 629 20.99 -17.26 7.20
CA GLY A 629 21.80 -17.72 6.07
C GLY A 629 22.74 -16.67 5.47
N HIS A 630 22.67 -15.41 5.89
CA HIS A 630 23.64 -14.37 5.57
C HIS A 630 24.63 -14.21 6.73
N GLN A 631 25.90 -14.00 6.42
CA GLN A 631 26.90 -13.76 7.46
C GLN A 631 26.83 -12.31 8.00
N ASP A 632 27.11 -12.10 9.28
CA ASP A 632 27.05 -10.83 10.05
C ASP A 632 27.72 -9.61 9.36
N SER A 633 28.59 -9.84 8.37
CA SER A 633 29.34 -8.82 7.63
C SER A 633 28.76 -8.46 6.26
N ARG A 634 27.75 -9.18 5.80
CA ARG A 634 26.98 -8.97 4.56
C ARG A 634 25.49 -8.77 4.79
N ASP A 635 25.01 -9.25 5.94
CA ASP A 635 23.64 -9.07 6.40
C ASP A 635 23.33 -7.59 6.73
N ASN A 636 22.22 -7.07 6.19
CA ASN A 636 21.70 -5.73 6.49
C ASN A 636 20.94 -5.64 7.83
N CYS A 637 20.58 -6.77 8.45
CA CYS A 637 19.96 -6.88 9.78
C CYS A 637 20.56 -7.95 10.73
N PRO A 638 21.86 -7.91 11.12
CA PRO A 638 22.61 -8.97 11.86
C PRO A 638 22.09 -9.53 13.20
N ASP A 639 20.93 -9.09 13.69
CA ASP A 639 20.27 -9.56 14.92
C ASP A 639 18.81 -10.05 14.66
N ILE A 640 18.25 -9.88 13.44
CA ILE A 640 16.83 -10.11 13.09
C ILE A 640 16.71 -10.88 11.75
N PRO A 641 16.29 -12.17 11.77
CA PRO A 641 16.38 -13.03 10.59
C PRO A 641 15.55 -12.55 9.39
N ASN A 642 16.23 -12.17 8.30
CA ASN A 642 15.62 -11.61 7.10
C ASN A 642 16.32 -12.11 5.83
N SER A 643 16.25 -13.42 5.57
CA SER A 643 16.92 -14.09 4.45
C SER A 643 16.66 -13.47 3.07
N SER A 644 15.55 -12.74 2.87
CA SER A 644 15.26 -12.00 1.64
C SER A 644 16.06 -10.70 1.47
N GLN A 645 16.67 -10.15 2.53
CA GLN A 645 17.52 -8.95 2.53
C GLN A 645 16.90 -7.74 1.81
N LEU A 646 15.59 -7.55 1.97
CA LEU A 646 14.88 -6.38 1.42
C LEU A 646 15.41 -5.11 2.07
N ASP A 647 15.62 -4.09 1.24
CA ASP A 647 16.13 -2.75 1.58
C ASP A 647 15.44 -1.78 0.58
N SER A 648 14.21 -1.40 0.92
CA SER A 648 13.26 -0.79 -0.02
C SER A 648 13.65 0.63 -0.45
N ASP A 649 14.36 1.38 0.39
CA ASP A 649 14.86 2.73 0.08
C ASP A 649 16.35 2.80 -0.31
N ASN A 650 17.09 1.69 -0.13
CA ASN A 650 18.51 1.52 -0.43
C ASN A 650 19.45 2.37 0.47
N ASP A 651 19.10 2.54 1.75
CA ASP A 651 19.93 3.16 2.79
C ASP A 651 21.01 2.21 3.36
N GLY A 652 20.80 0.90 3.27
CA GLY A 652 21.70 -0.15 3.74
C GLY A 652 21.32 -0.77 5.09
N LEU A 653 20.16 -0.41 5.64
CA LEU A 653 19.41 -1.17 6.64
C LEU A 653 18.35 -2.02 5.92
N GLY A 654 17.96 -3.15 6.49
CA GLY A 654 16.89 -3.98 5.91
C GLY A 654 15.52 -3.72 6.52
N ASP A 655 14.45 -3.87 5.73
CA ASP A 655 13.05 -3.59 6.11
C ASP A 655 12.64 -4.29 7.44
N ASP A 656 13.13 -5.50 7.72
CA ASP A 656 12.84 -6.23 8.97
C ASP A 656 13.48 -5.60 10.24
N CYS A 657 14.46 -4.70 10.09
CA CYS A 657 15.14 -4.00 11.19
C CYS A 657 15.13 -2.47 11.09
N ASP A 658 14.65 -1.87 10.00
CA ASP A 658 14.32 -0.45 9.92
C ASP A 658 12.96 -0.15 10.61
N HIS A 659 12.59 1.13 10.62
CA HIS A 659 11.39 1.72 11.20
C HIS A 659 10.74 2.77 10.26
N ASP A 660 11.23 2.95 9.03
CA ASP A 660 10.86 3.98 8.03
C ASP A 660 11.29 3.45 6.63
N ASP A 661 10.76 2.29 6.20
CA ASP A 661 11.24 1.46 5.05
C ASP A 661 11.35 2.19 3.69
N ASP A 662 10.69 3.34 3.52
CA ASP A 662 10.73 4.18 2.33
C ASP A 662 11.44 5.54 2.54
N ASN A 663 11.97 5.79 3.75
CA ASN A 663 12.60 7.02 4.22
C ASN A 663 11.76 8.31 3.97
N ASP A 664 10.43 8.22 3.97
CA ASP A 664 9.53 9.38 3.79
C ASP A 664 9.47 10.28 5.04
N GLY A 665 9.76 9.71 6.21
CA GLY A 665 9.71 10.36 7.52
C GLY A 665 8.45 10.03 8.34
N VAL A 666 7.69 9.03 7.92
CA VAL A 666 6.59 8.40 8.66
C VAL A 666 7.03 6.97 9.01
N LEU A 667 6.85 6.58 10.28
CA LEU A 667 7.26 5.25 10.71
C LEU A 667 6.24 4.19 10.27
N ASP A 668 6.69 3.00 9.88
CA ASP A 668 5.87 1.90 9.30
C ASP A 668 4.63 1.56 10.13
N ASP A 669 4.78 1.56 11.45
CA ASP A 669 3.74 1.35 12.47
C ASP A 669 2.54 2.32 12.34
N TYR A 670 2.73 3.41 11.59
CA TYR A 670 1.78 4.48 11.28
C TYR A 670 1.66 4.79 9.78
N ASP A 671 2.40 4.09 8.93
CA ASP A 671 2.37 4.28 7.48
C ASP A 671 1.21 3.50 6.83
N ASN A 672 0.65 4.05 5.75
CA ASN A 672 -0.36 3.41 4.92
C ASN A 672 0.16 2.93 3.55
N CYS A 673 1.41 3.22 3.19
CA CYS A 673 2.17 2.67 2.06
C CYS A 673 3.63 2.46 2.45
N ARG A 674 3.90 1.52 3.36
CA ARG A 674 5.24 1.23 3.94
C ARG A 674 6.42 1.30 2.95
N LEU A 675 6.23 0.80 1.72
CA LEU A 675 7.29 0.67 0.71
C LEU A 675 7.28 1.79 -0.36
N ILE A 676 6.38 2.79 -0.27
CA ILE A 676 6.22 3.81 -1.33
C ILE A 676 6.01 5.23 -0.79
N VAL A 677 7.12 5.98 -0.80
CA VAL A 677 7.29 7.39 -0.40
C VAL A 677 6.03 8.25 -0.57
N ASN A 678 5.27 8.45 0.50
CA ASN A 678 4.02 9.20 0.46
C ASN A 678 3.73 10.20 1.63
N PRO A 679 4.60 11.18 2.00
CA PRO A 679 4.62 11.87 3.33
C PRO A 679 3.38 12.68 3.76
N ASN A 680 2.35 12.67 2.93
CA ASN A 680 1.02 13.20 3.17
C ASN A 680 0.00 12.14 3.62
N GLN A 681 0.35 10.84 3.66
CA GLN A 681 -0.47 9.74 4.21
C GLN A 681 -1.91 9.76 3.66
N LYS A 682 -2.03 9.91 2.34
CA LYS A 682 -3.31 10.19 1.68
C LYS A 682 -4.04 8.91 1.35
N ASP A 683 -4.97 8.57 2.22
CA ASP A 683 -6.00 7.56 2.02
C ASP A 683 -7.36 8.27 1.77
N SER A 684 -7.97 8.04 0.60
CA SER A 684 -9.22 8.69 0.17
C SER A 684 -10.50 7.92 0.52
N ASP A 685 -10.43 6.60 0.70
CA ASP A 685 -11.61 5.75 0.97
C ASP A 685 -11.71 5.32 2.45
N VAL A 686 -10.63 5.55 3.21
CA VAL A 686 -10.41 5.28 4.63
C VAL A 686 -10.36 3.78 4.94
N ASN A 687 -9.75 2.98 4.05
CA ASN A 687 -9.55 1.55 4.23
C ASN A 687 -8.28 1.20 5.04
N GLY A 688 -7.31 2.12 5.14
CA GLY A 688 -6.05 1.94 5.87
C GLY A 688 -4.81 1.72 4.99
N VAL A 689 -4.99 1.57 3.68
CA VAL A 689 -3.93 1.58 2.65
C VAL A 689 -3.96 2.95 1.96
N GLY A 690 -2.81 3.47 1.56
CA GLY A 690 -2.72 4.78 0.90
C GLY A 690 -3.07 4.72 -0.59
N ASP A 691 -3.60 5.82 -1.13
CA ASP A 691 -3.95 6.00 -2.56
C ASP A 691 -2.83 5.66 -3.56
N VAL A 692 -1.58 5.57 -3.09
CA VAL A 692 -0.38 5.39 -3.90
C VAL A 692 -0.07 3.91 -4.12
N CYS A 693 -0.33 3.06 -3.10
CA CYS A 693 0.01 1.64 -3.01
C CYS A 693 -1.23 0.72 -3.08
N GLU A 694 -2.38 1.23 -3.54
CA GLU A 694 -3.69 0.58 -3.36
C GLU A 694 -3.94 -0.69 -4.21
N ASP A 695 -3.34 -0.77 -5.40
CA ASP A 695 -3.49 -1.90 -6.34
C ASP A 695 -2.16 -2.68 -6.54
N ASP A 696 -1.06 -2.19 -5.94
CA ASP A 696 0.35 -2.47 -6.22
C ASP A 696 1.17 -1.90 -5.04
N PHE A 697 1.48 -2.73 -4.04
CA PHE A 697 1.97 -2.27 -2.73
C PHE A 697 3.48 -1.98 -2.66
N ASP A 698 4.29 -2.66 -3.48
CA ASP A 698 5.75 -2.47 -3.57
C ASP A 698 6.21 -1.73 -4.85
N ASN A 699 5.28 -1.43 -5.77
CA ASN A 699 5.53 -0.66 -7.00
C ASN A 699 6.45 -1.36 -8.01
N ASP A 700 6.43 -2.70 -8.06
CA ASP A 700 7.07 -3.52 -9.10
C ASP A 700 6.32 -3.51 -10.47
N ALA A 701 5.13 -2.92 -10.51
CA ALA A 701 4.19 -2.82 -11.63
C ALA A 701 3.41 -4.10 -11.98
N VAL A 702 3.46 -5.12 -11.13
CA VAL A 702 2.49 -6.20 -10.99
C VAL A 702 1.47 -5.79 -9.93
N MET A 703 0.28 -6.40 -9.94
CA MET A 703 -0.79 -6.05 -8.99
C MET A 703 -0.87 -7.14 -7.93
N ASP A 704 -1.10 -6.78 -6.66
CA ASP A 704 -1.07 -7.67 -5.47
C ASP A 704 -1.84 -9.00 -5.60
N PHE A 705 -2.85 -9.05 -6.48
CA PHE A 705 -3.70 -10.22 -6.71
C PHE A 705 -3.13 -11.24 -7.71
N ILE A 706 -2.19 -10.81 -8.56
CA ILE A 706 -1.40 -11.67 -9.45
C ILE A 706 -0.07 -11.99 -8.78
N ASP A 707 0.49 -10.99 -8.11
CA ASP A 707 1.78 -11.07 -7.49
C ASP A 707 1.87 -12.15 -6.41
N VAL A 708 3.05 -12.75 -6.39
CA VAL A 708 3.49 -13.83 -5.53
C VAL A 708 4.05 -13.28 -4.21
N CYS A 709 4.60 -12.07 -4.19
CA CYS A 709 5.17 -11.45 -2.99
C CYS A 709 4.91 -9.92 -2.89
N PRO A 710 3.66 -9.48 -2.58
CA PRO A 710 3.24 -8.06 -2.60
C PRO A 710 3.89 -7.11 -1.59
N GLU A 711 4.98 -7.51 -0.96
CA GLU A 711 5.78 -6.69 -0.06
C GLU A 711 7.27 -6.82 -0.46
N SER A 712 7.58 -7.04 -1.75
CA SER A 712 8.91 -7.40 -2.23
C SER A 712 9.06 -7.10 -3.72
N ALA A 713 9.50 -5.88 -4.04
CA ALA A 713 9.58 -5.37 -5.42
C ALA A 713 10.52 -6.16 -6.37
N GLU A 714 11.28 -7.13 -5.84
CA GLU A 714 12.13 -8.03 -6.62
C GLU A 714 11.41 -9.31 -7.10
N VAL A 715 10.27 -9.71 -6.48
CA VAL A 715 9.72 -11.08 -6.58
C VAL A 715 8.25 -11.14 -7.08
N THR A 716 8.03 -10.52 -8.25
CA THR A 716 6.75 -10.50 -9.02
C THR A 716 5.99 -11.83 -9.18
N LEU A 717 6.70 -12.94 -9.43
CA LEU A 717 6.15 -14.21 -9.95
C LEU A 717 7.00 -15.41 -9.52
N THR A 718 6.44 -16.62 -9.69
CA THR A 718 7.22 -17.86 -9.56
C THR A 718 8.08 -18.11 -10.79
N ASP A 719 9.41 -18.05 -10.63
CA ASP A 719 10.36 -18.23 -11.71
C ASP A 719 11.62 -18.98 -11.23
N PHE A 720 11.86 -20.17 -11.79
CA PHE A 720 13.08 -20.96 -11.60
C PHE A 720 13.96 -21.03 -12.87
N ARG A 721 13.83 -20.11 -13.84
CA ARG A 721 14.72 -20.05 -15.03
C ARG A 721 16.16 -19.74 -14.65
N ALA A 722 16.36 -18.84 -13.69
CA ALA A 722 17.65 -18.60 -13.06
C ALA A 722 17.78 -19.47 -11.81
N TYR A 723 18.68 -20.45 -11.84
CA TYR A 723 18.96 -21.35 -10.73
C TYR A 723 20.45 -21.65 -10.58
N GLN A 724 20.86 -21.96 -9.35
CA GLN A 724 22.15 -22.52 -9.00
C GLN A 724 22.03 -24.06 -9.04
N THR A 725 22.96 -24.73 -9.73
CA THR A 725 23.08 -26.20 -9.64
C THR A 725 24.10 -26.54 -8.56
N VAL A 726 23.68 -27.31 -7.55
CA VAL A 726 24.53 -27.71 -6.42
C VAL A 726 24.73 -29.23 -6.45
N ILE A 727 25.98 -29.67 -6.48
CA ILE A 727 26.36 -31.09 -6.52
C ILE A 727 26.74 -31.54 -5.11
N LEU A 728 26.05 -32.54 -4.58
CA LEU A 728 26.20 -32.98 -3.17
C LEU A 728 27.17 -34.16 -2.99
N ASP A 729 27.71 -34.73 -4.08
CA ASP A 729 28.78 -35.73 -4.05
C ASP A 729 29.81 -35.52 -5.19
N PRO A 730 30.61 -34.44 -5.16
CA PRO A 730 31.59 -34.13 -6.23
C PRO A 730 32.73 -35.17 -6.35
N GLU A 731 32.94 -36.01 -5.33
CA GLU A 731 33.92 -37.12 -5.35
C GLU A 731 33.32 -38.48 -5.77
N GLY A 732 32.06 -38.51 -6.22
CA GLY A 732 31.30 -39.73 -6.53
C GLY A 732 31.90 -40.62 -7.63
N ASP A 733 31.53 -41.91 -7.61
CA ASP A 733 31.97 -42.92 -8.59
C ASP A 733 31.20 -42.85 -9.93
N ALA A 734 30.00 -42.27 -9.95
CA ALA A 734 29.17 -42.18 -11.16
C ALA A 734 29.57 -40.98 -12.02
N GLN A 735 29.73 -39.81 -11.40
CA GLN A 735 30.08 -38.54 -12.04
C GLN A 735 29.10 -38.19 -13.18
N ILE A 736 27.81 -38.39 -12.90
CA ILE A 736 26.72 -37.99 -13.81
C ILE A 736 25.97 -36.87 -13.12
N ASP A 737 26.23 -35.64 -13.57
CA ASP A 737 25.52 -34.46 -13.09
C ASP A 737 24.05 -34.48 -13.54
N PRO A 738 23.13 -33.92 -12.74
CA PRO A 738 21.73 -33.78 -13.15
C PRO A 738 21.59 -32.82 -14.33
N ASN A 739 20.86 -33.25 -15.36
CA ASN A 739 20.43 -32.39 -16.45
C ASN A 739 19.05 -31.82 -16.12
N TRP A 740 18.95 -30.49 -15.98
CA TRP A 740 17.73 -29.77 -15.66
C TRP A 740 17.20 -29.02 -16.88
N VAL A 741 15.93 -29.23 -17.22
CA VAL A 741 15.21 -28.52 -18.28
C VAL A 741 14.10 -27.70 -17.64
N VAL A 742 14.05 -26.40 -17.92
CA VAL A 742 13.05 -25.48 -17.35
C VAL A 742 12.01 -25.13 -18.42
N LEU A 743 10.74 -25.36 -18.10
CA LEU A 743 9.57 -25.16 -18.97
C LEU A 743 8.58 -24.18 -18.30
N ASN A 744 7.46 -23.86 -18.96
CA ASN A 744 6.41 -22.97 -18.43
C ASN A 744 6.96 -21.67 -17.79
N GLN A 745 7.94 -21.04 -18.44
CA GLN A 745 8.59 -19.80 -18.01
C GLN A 745 9.19 -19.83 -16.58
N GLY A 746 9.60 -20.99 -16.09
CA GLY A 746 10.17 -21.15 -14.74
C GLY A 746 9.23 -21.80 -13.73
N MET A 747 7.99 -22.11 -14.10
CA MET A 747 7.03 -22.82 -13.23
C MET A 747 7.04 -24.34 -13.41
N GLU A 748 7.93 -24.88 -14.25
CA GLU A 748 8.08 -26.33 -14.44
C GLU A 748 9.55 -26.69 -14.64
N ILE A 749 9.99 -27.76 -13.97
CA ILE A 749 11.35 -28.30 -14.08
C ILE A 749 11.24 -29.79 -14.41
N VAL A 750 12.06 -30.26 -15.34
CA VAL A 750 12.20 -31.67 -15.69
C VAL A 750 13.66 -32.07 -15.50
N GLN A 751 13.90 -33.22 -14.88
CA GLN A 751 15.22 -33.82 -14.75
C GLN A 751 15.24 -35.15 -15.50
N THR A 752 16.24 -35.34 -16.37
CA THR A 752 16.24 -36.38 -17.41
C THR A 752 17.22 -37.55 -17.18
N MET A 753 18.17 -37.40 -16.24
CA MET A 753 19.32 -38.30 -16.11
C MET A 753 19.30 -39.07 -14.79
N ASN A 754 19.69 -40.34 -14.79
CA ASN A 754 20.02 -41.01 -13.53
C ASN A 754 21.37 -40.47 -13.03
N SER A 755 21.31 -39.57 -12.05
CA SER A 755 22.41 -38.69 -11.64
C SER A 755 22.81 -38.83 -10.17
N ASP A 756 24.02 -38.36 -9.86
CA ASP A 756 24.48 -38.11 -8.50
C ASP A 756 23.56 -37.10 -7.77
N PRO A 757 23.55 -37.05 -6.43
CA PRO A 757 22.66 -36.17 -5.69
C PRO A 757 22.89 -34.70 -6.04
N GLY A 758 21.84 -34.03 -6.48
CA GLY A 758 21.92 -32.64 -6.92
C GLY A 758 20.67 -31.84 -6.61
N LEU A 759 20.88 -30.53 -6.50
CA LEU A 759 19.86 -29.51 -6.29
C LEU A 759 19.83 -28.56 -7.48
N ALA A 760 18.64 -28.14 -7.89
CA ALA A 760 18.45 -26.89 -8.63
C ALA A 760 17.75 -25.90 -7.69
N VAL A 761 18.46 -24.84 -7.31
CA VAL A 761 18.05 -23.87 -6.29
C VAL A 761 17.79 -22.53 -6.96
N GLY A 762 16.60 -21.95 -6.80
CA GLY A 762 16.33 -20.59 -7.25
C GLY A 762 17.20 -19.58 -6.48
N TYR A 763 17.48 -18.41 -7.08
CA TYR A 763 18.25 -17.37 -6.39
C TYR A 763 17.41 -16.60 -5.34
N THR A 764 16.09 -16.54 -5.51
CA THR A 764 15.18 -15.86 -4.58
C THR A 764 15.17 -16.55 -3.20
N ALA A 765 15.40 -15.75 -2.17
CA ALA A 765 15.38 -16.16 -0.77
C ALA A 765 14.12 -15.65 -0.06
N PHE A 766 13.66 -16.38 0.95
CA PHE A 766 12.39 -16.11 1.62
C PHE A 766 12.49 -16.23 3.13
N ASN A 767 11.77 -15.34 3.83
CA ASN A 767 11.48 -15.43 5.25
C ASN A 767 10.33 -16.47 5.44
N GLY A 768 9.08 -16.02 5.50
CA GLY A 768 7.90 -16.88 5.48
C GLY A 768 7.47 -17.25 4.05
N VAL A 769 7.29 -18.55 3.77
CA VAL A 769 6.90 -19.00 2.43
C VAL A 769 5.89 -20.15 2.46
N ASP A 770 4.92 -20.09 1.54
CA ASP A 770 4.12 -21.24 1.13
C ASP A 770 4.60 -21.71 -0.25
N PHE A 771 4.97 -22.98 -0.40
CA PHE A 771 5.50 -23.54 -1.64
C PHE A 771 4.77 -24.82 -2.02
N GLU A 772 4.18 -24.86 -3.20
CA GLU A 772 3.46 -26.00 -3.73
C GLU A 772 3.87 -26.32 -5.17
N GLY A 773 3.62 -27.56 -5.58
CA GLY A 773 3.99 -28.06 -6.89
C GLY A 773 3.56 -29.50 -7.08
N THR A 774 3.62 -29.97 -8.31
CA THR A 774 3.15 -31.27 -8.73
C THR A 774 4.34 -32.16 -9.07
N PHE A 775 4.52 -33.24 -8.30
CA PHE A 775 5.54 -34.25 -8.45
C PHE A 775 5.03 -35.41 -9.29
N HIS A 776 5.74 -35.74 -10.36
CA HIS A 776 5.44 -36.87 -11.23
C HIS A 776 6.74 -37.53 -11.72
N VAL A 777 6.78 -38.87 -11.76
CA VAL A 777 7.91 -39.62 -12.35
C VAL A 777 7.40 -40.29 -13.63
N ASN A 778 7.82 -39.78 -14.80
CA ASN A 778 7.29 -40.19 -16.10
C ASN A 778 7.93 -41.50 -16.64
N THR A 779 8.40 -42.36 -15.75
CA THR A 779 9.01 -43.63 -16.10
C THR A 779 8.54 -44.76 -15.18
N VAL A 780 8.89 -45.98 -15.58
CA VAL A 780 8.80 -47.24 -14.81
C VAL A 780 10.20 -47.80 -14.54
N THR A 781 11.24 -46.99 -14.76
CA THR A 781 12.65 -47.28 -14.51
C THR A 781 13.13 -46.56 -13.26
N ASP A 782 14.00 -47.27 -12.54
CA ASP A 782 14.44 -46.93 -11.19
C ASP A 782 13.33 -46.83 -10.13
N ASP A 783 13.73 -46.72 -8.86
CA ASP A 783 12.81 -46.67 -7.72
C ASP A 783 13.26 -45.70 -6.62
N ASP A 784 14.05 -44.69 -7.02
CA ASP A 784 14.96 -43.89 -6.21
C ASP A 784 14.38 -42.57 -5.67
N TYR A 785 15.25 -41.64 -5.24
CA TYR A 785 14.86 -40.47 -4.46
C TYR A 785 14.61 -39.23 -5.33
N ALA A 786 13.47 -38.59 -5.09
CA ALA A 786 13.15 -37.27 -5.61
C ALA A 786 12.40 -36.44 -4.56
N GLY A 787 12.35 -35.13 -4.76
CA GLY A 787 11.63 -34.21 -3.87
C GLY A 787 12.02 -32.75 -4.07
N PHE A 788 11.97 -31.96 -3.00
CA PHE A 788 12.23 -30.52 -3.03
C PHE A 788 12.92 -30.05 -1.75
N ILE A 789 13.56 -28.89 -1.83
CA ILE A 789 14.23 -28.23 -0.71
C ILE A 789 13.57 -26.89 -0.38
N PHE A 790 13.79 -26.42 0.83
CA PHE A 790 13.40 -25.08 1.27
C PHE A 790 14.30 -24.62 2.41
N GLY A 791 14.39 -23.31 2.57
CA GLY A 791 15.32 -22.70 3.52
C GLY A 791 16.76 -23.14 3.26
N TYR A 792 17.15 -23.14 1.98
CA TYR A 792 18.53 -23.39 1.57
C TYR A 792 19.35 -22.12 1.79
N GLN A 793 20.38 -22.25 2.61
CA GLN A 793 21.36 -21.19 2.88
C GLN A 793 22.62 -21.55 2.10
N ASP A 794 23.21 -22.68 2.49
CA ASP A 794 24.40 -23.29 1.91
C ASP A 794 24.19 -24.81 1.68
N SER A 795 25.12 -25.48 0.99
CA SER A 795 25.08 -26.92 0.66
C SER A 795 25.23 -27.86 1.87
N SER A 796 25.54 -27.33 3.04
CA SER A 796 25.49 -28.00 4.34
C SER A 796 24.21 -27.69 5.13
N SER A 797 23.43 -26.66 4.76
CA SER A 797 22.34 -26.08 5.58
C SER A 797 21.05 -25.86 4.78
N PHE A 798 20.18 -26.87 4.77
CA PHE A 798 18.88 -26.79 4.09
C PHE A 798 17.87 -27.81 4.62
N TYR A 799 16.56 -27.50 4.53
CA TYR A 799 15.53 -28.51 4.74
C TYR A 799 15.24 -29.22 3.41
N VAL A 800 15.00 -30.53 3.48
CA VAL A 800 14.68 -31.36 2.32
C VAL A 800 13.48 -32.25 2.61
N VAL A 801 12.51 -32.22 1.69
CA VAL A 801 11.43 -33.20 1.59
C VAL A 801 11.81 -34.16 0.48
N MET A 802 11.98 -35.43 0.81
CA MET A 802 12.39 -36.48 -0.13
C MET A 802 11.50 -37.72 -0.04
N TRP A 803 11.32 -38.40 -1.17
CA TRP A 803 10.46 -39.58 -1.28
C TRP A 803 11.10 -40.65 -2.18
N LYS A 804 11.14 -41.89 -1.70
CA LYS A 804 11.61 -43.06 -2.44
C LYS A 804 10.50 -44.09 -2.64
N GLN A 805 10.50 -44.83 -3.75
CA GLN A 805 9.49 -45.84 -4.05
C GLN A 805 9.68 -47.15 -3.25
N THR A 806 10.89 -47.71 -3.14
CA THR A 806 11.14 -48.99 -2.43
C THR A 806 12.15 -48.89 -1.26
N GLU A 807 12.42 -50.01 -0.57
CA GLU A 807 13.43 -50.11 0.50
C GLU A 807 14.76 -50.61 -0.07
N GLN A 808 15.84 -49.81 0.07
CA GLN A 808 17.14 -50.11 -0.49
C GLN A 808 18.28 -49.68 0.44
N THR A 809 19.29 -50.54 0.59
CA THR A 809 20.58 -50.15 1.17
C THR A 809 21.42 -49.51 0.06
N TYR A 810 22.01 -48.34 0.30
CA TYR A 810 22.90 -47.70 -0.66
C TYR A 810 24.07 -48.63 -1.03
N TRP A 811 24.50 -48.61 -2.28
CA TRP A 811 25.49 -49.58 -2.77
C TRP A 811 26.89 -49.32 -2.18
N GLN A 812 27.25 -48.06 -1.94
CA GLN A 812 28.46 -47.74 -1.19
C GLN A 812 28.22 -47.91 0.32
N THR A 813 29.10 -48.68 0.97
CA THR A 813 29.00 -49.00 2.41
C THR A 813 29.94 -48.17 3.29
N ALA A 814 30.81 -47.38 2.66
CA ALA A 814 31.58 -46.30 3.27
C ALA A 814 30.85 -44.96 3.00
N PRO A 815 31.00 -43.95 3.89
CA PRO A 815 31.67 -44.03 5.19
C PRO A 815 30.88 -44.84 6.23
N PHE A 816 29.57 -44.99 6.05
CA PHE A 816 28.71 -45.88 6.82
C PHE A 816 27.58 -46.48 5.97
N ARG A 817 26.97 -47.56 6.44
CA ARG A 817 25.89 -48.25 5.72
C ARG A 817 24.57 -47.48 5.83
N ALA A 818 24.21 -46.74 4.78
CA ALA A 818 22.92 -46.08 4.64
C ALA A 818 21.82 -47.07 4.20
N THR A 819 20.65 -47.00 4.84
CA THR A 819 19.43 -47.72 4.40
C THR A 819 18.28 -46.74 4.27
N ALA A 820 17.67 -46.70 3.08
CA ALA A 820 16.49 -45.92 2.74
C ALA A 820 15.24 -46.78 2.87
N GLN A 821 14.14 -46.20 3.36
CA GLN A 821 12.84 -46.84 3.45
C GLN A 821 11.79 -46.04 2.66
N PRO A 822 10.80 -46.70 2.04
CA PRO A 822 9.78 -46.03 1.26
C PRO A 822 8.85 -45.25 2.19
N ALA A 823 8.94 -43.92 2.15
CA ALA A 823 8.10 -42.97 2.85
C ALA A 823 8.46 -41.55 2.41
N LEU A 824 7.50 -40.64 2.45
CA LEU A 824 7.80 -39.21 2.45
C LEU A 824 8.58 -38.88 3.74
N GLN A 825 9.73 -38.22 3.60
CA GLN A 825 10.64 -37.87 4.69
C GLN A 825 10.92 -36.37 4.65
N LEU A 826 10.79 -35.71 5.79
CA LEU A 826 11.22 -34.32 6.01
C LEU A 826 12.48 -34.37 6.88
N LYS A 827 13.59 -33.83 6.37
CA LYS A 827 14.88 -33.78 7.06
C LYS A 827 15.40 -32.34 7.13
N ALA A 828 16.13 -32.03 8.20
CA ALA A 828 17.02 -30.88 8.27
C ALA A 828 18.45 -31.35 8.03
N VAL A 829 19.15 -30.71 7.10
CA VAL A 829 20.57 -30.89 6.85
C VAL A 829 21.30 -29.76 7.58
N LYS A 830 22.28 -30.10 8.41
CA LYS A 830 23.26 -29.16 8.99
C LYS A 830 24.57 -29.92 9.15
N SER A 831 25.25 -30.09 8.02
CA SER A 831 26.46 -30.92 7.88
C SER A 831 27.69 -30.28 8.53
N GLN A 832 28.58 -31.12 9.05
CA GLN A 832 29.91 -30.74 9.52
C GLN A 832 31.02 -31.08 8.50
N THR A 833 30.70 -31.84 7.45
CA THR A 833 31.64 -32.19 6.37
C THR A 833 31.39 -31.43 5.07
N GLY A 834 30.18 -30.94 4.86
CA GLY A 834 29.72 -30.44 3.57
C GLY A 834 29.50 -31.56 2.54
N PRO A 835 29.36 -31.20 1.25
CA PRO A 835 29.22 -32.12 0.12
C PRO A 835 30.27 -33.24 0.10
N GLY A 836 29.84 -34.46 -0.29
CA GLY A 836 30.68 -35.64 -0.38
C GLY A 836 30.08 -36.89 0.32
N GLU A 837 30.91 -37.92 0.49
CA GLU A 837 30.45 -39.27 0.86
C GLU A 837 29.61 -39.34 2.16
N PHE A 838 29.91 -38.49 3.15
CA PHE A 838 29.20 -38.47 4.44
C PHE A 838 27.78 -37.93 4.32
N LEU A 839 27.64 -36.73 3.77
CA LEU A 839 26.37 -36.08 3.54
C LEU A 839 25.49 -36.90 2.59
N ARG A 840 26.05 -37.41 1.49
CA ARG A 840 25.36 -38.32 0.56
C ARG A 840 24.75 -39.53 1.26
N ASN A 841 25.53 -40.26 2.06
CA ASN A 841 25.03 -41.44 2.78
C ASN A 841 24.01 -41.05 3.86
N ALA A 842 24.13 -39.87 4.47
CA ALA A 842 23.16 -39.34 5.43
C ALA A 842 21.82 -38.96 4.77
N LEU A 843 21.86 -38.34 3.59
CA LEU A 843 20.68 -38.03 2.78
C LEU A 843 19.95 -39.31 2.36
N TRP A 844 20.66 -40.35 1.92
CA TRP A 844 20.04 -41.64 1.61
C TRP A 844 19.42 -42.32 2.85
N HIS A 845 20.06 -42.22 4.01
CA HIS A 845 19.62 -42.95 5.20
C HIS A 845 18.30 -42.41 5.77
N THR A 846 17.33 -43.29 5.97
CA THR A 846 16.10 -42.98 6.73
C THR A 846 16.37 -43.06 8.23
N GLY A 847 16.84 -41.95 8.81
CA GLY A 847 17.11 -41.79 10.22
C GLY A 847 17.97 -40.56 10.52
N ASP A 848 18.31 -40.35 11.78
CA ASP A 848 19.28 -39.32 12.18
C ASP A 848 20.71 -39.82 11.93
N THR A 849 21.51 -38.99 11.25
CA THR A 849 22.97 -39.16 11.11
C THR A 849 23.66 -38.04 11.90
N PRO A 850 24.29 -38.32 13.05
CA PRO A 850 24.83 -37.28 13.93
C PRO A 850 25.90 -36.44 13.25
N GLY A 851 25.69 -35.12 13.22
CA GLY A 851 26.59 -34.16 12.56
C GLY A 851 26.31 -33.92 11.07
N GLU A 852 25.32 -34.61 10.49
CA GLU A 852 24.98 -34.50 9.06
C GLU A 852 23.51 -34.11 8.84
N VAL A 853 22.59 -35.01 9.19
CA VAL A 853 21.18 -34.93 8.80
C VAL A 853 20.28 -35.42 9.93
N LYS A 854 19.20 -34.71 10.19
CA LYS A 854 18.20 -34.99 11.24
C LYS A 854 16.84 -35.25 10.60
N LEU A 855 16.20 -36.37 10.93
CA LEU A 855 14.88 -36.73 10.42
C LEU A 855 13.80 -36.07 11.30
N LEU A 856 13.21 -34.97 10.81
CA LEU A 856 12.17 -34.23 11.54
C LEU A 856 10.82 -34.98 11.54
N TRP A 857 10.45 -35.53 10.39
CA TRP A 857 9.21 -36.27 10.22
C TRP A 857 9.32 -37.32 9.11
N LYS A 858 8.52 -38.38 9.22
CA LYS A 858 8.39 -39.45 8.23
C LYS A 858 6.94 -39.93 8.18
N ASP A 859 6.42 -40.20 6.98
CA ASP A 859 5.10 -40.79 6.81
C ASP A 859 5.00 -42.17 7.53
N PRO A 860 4.13 -42.32 8.54
CA PRO A 860 4.00 -43.57 9.30
C PRO A 860 3.43 -44.73 8.46
N ARG A 861 2.85 -44.46 7.28
CA ARG A 861 2.29 -45.48 6.38
C ARG A 861 3.37 -46.28 5.64
N ASN A 862 4.58 -45.72 5.51
CA ASN A 862 5.69 -46.29 4.75
C ASN A 862 5.30 -46.68 3.30
N VAL A 863 4.69 -45.74 2.59
CA VAL A 863 4.27 -45.90 1.19
C VAL A 863 5.19 -45.05 0.31
N GLY A 864 5.75 -45.67 -0.73
CA GLY A 864 6.51 -45.00 -1.78
C GLY A 864 5.61 -44.38 -2.85
N TRP A 865 6.19 -43.54 -3.72
CA TRP A 865 5.50 -43.02 -4.90
C TRP A 865 5.23 -44.14 -5.91
N LYS A 866 4.24 -43.94 -6.79
CA LYS A 866 3.90 -44.88 -7.88
C LYS A 866 4.36 -44.32 -9.21
N ASP A 867 4.78 -45.20 -10.12
CA ASP A 867 5.11 -44.85 -11.52
C ASP A 867 3.98 -44.05 -12.17
N ARG A 868 4.33 -43.03 -12.96
CA ARG A 868 3.40 -42.26 -13.80
C ARG A 868 2.14 -41.80 -13.07
N THR A 869 2.32 -41.39 -11.81
CA THR A 869 1.26 -40.90 -10.94
C THR A 869 1.64 -39.53 -10.42
N SER A 870 0.76 -38.56 -10.62
CA SER A 870 0.98 -37.21 -10.13
C SER A 870 0.56 -37.04 -8.67
N TYR A 871 1.35 -36.27 -7.94
CA TYR A 871 1.10 -35.92 -6.54
C TYR A 871 1.33 -34.43 -6.34
N ARG A 872 0.40 -33.70 -5.70
CA ARG A 872 0.66 -32.30 -5.33
C ARG A 872 1.17 -32.22 -3.90
N TRP A 873 2.29 -31.54 -3.70
CA TRP A 873 2.76 -31.18 -2.35
C TRP A 873 2.33 -29.76 -2.01
N GLN A 874 2.19 -29.49 -0.71
CA GLN A 874 2.04 -28.13 -0.17
C GLN A 874 2.91 -28.01 1.08
N LEU A 875 3.92 -27.14 1.02
CA LEU A 875 4.73 -26.69 2.15
C LEU A 875 4.18 -25.37 2.68
N SER A 876 4.13 -25.23 4.00
CA SER A 876 4.08 -23.95 4.70
C SER A 876 5.25 -23.87 5.67
N HIS A 877 6.14 -22.90 5.48
CA HIS A 877 7.29 -22.62 6.32
C HIS A 877 7.19 -21.21 6.94
N ARG A 878 7.39 -21.11 8.25
CA ARG A 878 7.42 -19.84 9.01
C ARG A 878 8.62 -19.88 9.98
N PRO A 879 9.83 -19.48 9.54
CA PRO A 879 11.05 -19.61 10.33
C PRO A 879 11.05 -18.79 11.63
N GLN A 880 10.38 -17.63 11.67
CA GLN A 880 10.23 -16.76 12.83
C GLN A 880 9.64 -17.48 14.06
N VAL A 881 8.94 -18.60 13.87
CA VAL A 881 8.48 -19.51 14.93
C VAL A 881 8.90 -20.97 14.72
N GLY A 882 9.73 -21.24 13.70
CA GLY A 882 10.14 -22.57 13.27
C GLY A 882 9.02 -23.48 12.79
N TYR A 883 7.88 -22.94 12.37
CA TYR A 883 6.74 -23.77 11.94
C TYR A 883 7.01 -24.34 10.55
N ILE A 884 6.89 -25.66 10.43
CA ILE A 884 6.95 -26.40 9.16
C ILE A 884 5.71 -27.29 9.08
N ARG A 885 5.02 -27.28 7.94
CA ARG A 885 3.99 -28.26 7.62
C ARG A 885 4.04 -28.66 6.15
N VAL A 886 4.02 -29.96 5.88
CA VAL A 886 4.01 -30.55 4.55
C VAL A 886 2.76 -31.41 4.39
N LYS A 887 1.99 -31.15 3.35
CA LYS A 887 0.86 -32.00 2.91
C LYS A 887 1.17 -32.59 1.54
N LEU A 888 0.61 -33.76 1.26
CA LEU A 888 0.74 -34.45 -0.01
C LEU A 888 -0.61 -35.03 -0.42
N PHE A 889 -0.97 -34.87 -1.70
CA PHE A 889 -2.22 -35.32 -2.30
C PHE A 889 -1.95 -36.32 -3.45
N ASP A 890 -2.79 -37.35 -3.58
CA ASP A 890 -2.80 -38.35 -4.65
C ASP A 890 -4.14 -38.16 -5.40
N GLY A 891 -4.09 -37.44 -6.52
CA GLY A 891 -5.27 -36.81 -7.12
C GLY A 891 -5.99 -35.90 -6.11
N ILE A 892 -7.25 -36.17 -5.82
CA ILE A 892 -8.09 -35.40 -4.89
C ILE A 892 -7.90 -35.75 -3.40
N ASP A 893 -7.27 -36.90 -3.10
CA ASP A 893 -7.20 -37.42 -1.73
C ASP A 893 -5.90 -36.96 -1.04
N MET A 894 -6.03 -36.27 0.11
CA MET A 894 -4.88 -35.97 0.96
C MET A 894 -4.32 -37.26 1.55
N VAL A 895 -3.15 -37.69 1.07
CA VAL A 895 -2.52 -38.94 1.46
C VAL A 895 -1.61 -38.79 2.67
N ALA A 896 -0.87 -37.68 2.77
CA ALA A 896 0.00 -37.41 3.91
C ALA A 896 -0.14 -35.97 4.40
N ASP A 897 0.05 -35.79 5.71
CA ASP A 897 0.12 -34.50 6.40
C ASP A 897 1.12 -34.70 7.54
N SER A 898 2.16 -33.85 7.60
CA SER A 898 3.13 -33.89 8.68
C SER A 898 2.52 -33.48 10.02
N GLY A 899 1.39 -32.76 9.98
CA GLY A 899 0.97 -31.90 11.09
C GLY A 899 1.98 -30.77 11.31
N VAL A 900 1.88 -30.12 12.46
CA VAL A 900 2.83 -29.06 12.86
C VAL A 900 4.15 -29.71 13.30
N VAL A 901 5.20 -29.49 12.51
CA VAL A 901 6.59 -29.74 12.87
C VAL A 901 7.21 -28.41 13.33
N THR A 902 8.08 -28.44 14.34
CA THR A 902 8.77 -27.25 14.84
C THR A 902 10.28 -27.44 14.81
N ASP A 903 10.97 -26.70 13.97
CA ASP A 903 12.43 -26.69 13.88
C ASP A 903 12.93 -25.30 13.47
N THR A 904 14.09 -24.87 13.97
CA THR A 904 14.66 -23.53 13.76
C THR A 904 16.15 -23.62 13.40
N THR A 905 16.56 -24.67 12.70
CA THR A 905 17.98 -24.90 12.35
C THR A 905 18.44 -23.95 11.24
N MET A 906 17.54 -23.64 10.30
CA MET A 906 17.68 -22.59 9.28
C MET A 906 16.46 -21.67 9.39
N ARG A 907 16.65 -20.34 9.33
CA ARG A 907 15.60 -19.33 9.57
C ARG A 907 15.09 -18.59 8.33
N GLY A 908 15.15 -19.26 7.21
CA GLY A 908 14.68 -18.76 5.92
C GLY A 908 15.62 -19.29 4.85
N GLY A 909 15.67 -18.62 3.71
CA GLY A 909 16.56 -18.93 2.60
C GLY A 909 15.81 -19.41 1.36
N ARG A 910 16.55 -20.03 0.45
CA ARG A 910 16.14 -20.28 -0.94
C ARG A 910 15.32 -21.55 -1.11
N LEU A 911 14.61 -21.65 -2.24
CA LEU A 911 13.78 -22.80 -2.64
C LEU A 911 14.44 -23.58 -3.79
N GLY A 912 14.08 -24.85 -3.94
CA GLY A 912 14.59 -25.65 -5.06
C GLY A 912 14.03 -27.06 -5.16
N VAL A 913 14.47 -27.79 -6.18
CA VAL A 913 14.13 -29.21 -6.41
C VAL A 913 15.33 -30.12 -6.14
N PHE A 914 15.07 -31.38 -5.78
CA PHE A 914 16.08 -32.36 -5.36
C PHE A 914 15.90 -33.70 -6.07
N CYS A 915 16.98 -34.21 -6.65
CA CYS A 915 17.07 -35.57 -7.17
C CYS A 915 18.26 -36.33 -6.56
N PHE A 916 18.12 -37.65 -6.46
CA PHE A 916 19.22 -38.56 -6.13
C PHE A 916 18.93 -39.91 -6.80
N SER A 917 19.70 -40.24 -7.84
CA SER A 917 19.69 -41.54 -8.54
C SER A 917 18.35 -41.91 -9.22
N GLN A 918 17.52 -40.92 -9.57
CA GLN A 918 16.23 -41.11 -10.24
C GLN A 918 16.15 -40.22 -11.49
N GLU A 919 15.74 -40.81 -12.61
CA GLU A 919 15.57 -40.15 -13.92
C GLU A 919 14.10 -39.83 -14.23
N ASN A 920 13.87 -38.93 -15.21
CA ASN A 920 12.57 -38.56 -15.76
C ASN A 920 11.57 -38.06 -14.71
N ILE A 921 12.06 -37.19 -13.81
CA ILE A 921 11.25 -36.52 -12.78
C ILE A 921 10.72 -35.20 -13.36
N ILE A 922 9.44 -34.92 -13.11
CA ILE A 922 8.77 -33.67 -13.46
C ILE A 922 8.29 -33.01 -12.15
N TRP A 923 8.69 -31.76 -11.95
CA TRP A 923 8.14 -30.84 -10.97
C TRP A 923 7.35 -29.77 -11.72
N SER A 924 6.06 -30.00 -11.89
CA SER A 924 5.14 -29.18 -12.70
C SER A 924 4.31 -28.23 -11.85
N ASN A 925 3.81 -27.14 -12.45
CA ASN A 925 2.93 -26.16 -11.81
C ASN A 925 3.45 -25.73 -10.41
N LEU A 926 4.76 -25.42 -10.39
CA LEU A 926 5.47 -24.88 -9.24
C LEU A 926 4.90 -23.50 -8.91
N ARG A 927 4.68 -23.26 -7.63
CA ARG A 927 4.22 -21.97 -7.12
C ARG A 927 4.72 -21.75 -5.70
N TYR A 928 5.49 -20.69 -5.49
CA TYR A 928 5.70 -20.14 -4.15
C TYR A 928 4.77 -18.95 -3.88
N ARG A 929 4.76 -18.46 -2.63
CA ARG A 929 4.15 -17.21 -2.18
C ARG A 929 4.82 -16.75 -0.88
N CYS A 930 5.22 -15.48 -0.81
CA CYS A 930 5.61 -14.88 0.46
C CYS A 930 4.42 -14.87 1.42
N ASN A 931 4.62 -15.32 2.65
CA ASN A 931 3.57 -15.38 3.66
C ASN A 931 4.15 -15.55 5.06
N ASP A 932 4.20 -14.47 5.82
CA ASP A 932 4.68 -14.46 7.21
C ASP A 932 3.56 -14.64 8.25
N THR A 933 2.31 -14.72 7.81
CA THR A 933 1.19 -14.97 8.72
C THR A 933 1.28 -16.39 9.29
N VAL A 934 1.56 -16.47 10.59
CA VAL A 934 1.66 -17.75 11.33
C VAL A 934 0.28 -18.44 11.43
N PRO A 935 0.14 -19.71 10.96
CA PRO A 935 -1.12 -20.44 10.98
C PRO A 935 -1.77 -20.63 12.37
N GLU A 936 -3.10 -20.62 12.44
CA GLU A 936 -3.85 -20.72 13.71
C GLU A 936 -3.64 -22.03 14.48
N ASP A 937 -3.33 -23.13 13.78
CA ASP A 937 -3.08 -24.44 14.37
C ASP A 937 -1.76 -24.48 15.17
N PHE A 938 -0.77 -23.62 14.84
CA PHE A 938 0.44 -23.44 15.65
C PHE A 938 0.11 -23.05 17.10
N GLN A 939 -0.81 -22.10 17.29
CA GLN A 939 -1.24 -21.68 18.64
C GLN A 939 -1.94 -22.82 19.41
N THR A 940 -2.59 -23.73 18.70
CA THR A 940 -3.22 -24.92 19.28
C THR A 940 -2.16 -25.97 19.64
N HIS A 941 -1.22 -26.23 18.74
CA HIS A 941 -0.09 -27.14 18.95
C HIS A 941 0.78 -26.69 20.13
N ARG A 942 1.19 -25.41 20.16
CA ARG A 942 1.96 -24.80 21.26
C ARG A 942 1.29 -24.99 22.62
N LYS A 943 -0.03 -24.85 22.70
CA LYS A 943 -0.80 -25.14 23.94
C LYS A 943 -0.76 -26.63 24.32
N GLN A 944 -0.87 -27.54 23.36
CA GLN A 944 -0.79 -28.99 23.63
C GLN A 944 0.59 -29.43 24.13
N VAL A 945 1.66 -28.88 23.54
CA VAL A 945 3.05 -29.13 23.96
C VAL A 945 3.32 -28.56 25.35
N LEU A 946 2.91 -27.32 25.64
CA LEU A 946 3.05 -26.71 26.97
C LEU A 946 2.29 -27.50 28.06
N VAL A 947 1.14 -28.08 27.74
CA VAL A 947 0.40 -28.96 28.66
C VAL A 947 1.16 -30.28 28.92
N HIS A 948 1.86 -30.84 27.92
CA HIS A 948 2.71 -32.03 28.13
C HIS A 948 3.98 -31.75 28.94
N ILE A 949 4.49 -30.52 28.95
CA ILE A 949 5.66 -30.12 29.76
C ILE A 949 5.29 -29.88 31.24
N HIS A 950 4.00 -29.86 31.59
CA HIS A 950 3.50 -29.68 32.97
C HIS A 950 2.95 -30.96 33.62
N VAL A 951 3.22 -32.14 33.03
CA VAL A 951 2.85 -33.47 33.54
C VAL A 951 4.10 -34.31 33.79
#